data_AF-A0A8K0EZB0-F1
#
_entry.id   AF-A0A8K0EZB0-F1
#
_cell.length_a   1.000
_cell.length_b   1.000
_cell.length_c   1.000
_cell.angle_alpha   90.00
_cell.angle_beta   90.00
_cell.angle_gamma   90.00
#
_symmetry.space_group_name_H-M   'P 1'
#
loop_
_entity.id
_entity.type
_entity.pdbx_description
1 polymer ?
#
loop_
_entity_poly.entity_id
_entity_poly.type
_entity_poly.pdbx_seq_one_letter_code
_entity_poly.pdbx_strand_id
1 'polypeptide(L)'
;MATSVTLEDALSNVDLLEDIALPDQQPCIEPPPASIVYQANFDTNFEDRTAFVTGIAKFMEEATVHAKLNEMLEEGDEYAVMLYTWRSCSRAIPSIKSNEQPNRVEIYEKTVEVLEPEVTKLVNFMYFQKRAVDWFCEEIKRLCHQERRRDFVSEAHLLTLGKFINMFAVLDALKNMKSSVKNDYAQYRRAAGFLKKMADPQSIQESQNLSMVLANHDKITNTLKEKLETIPGYEEILADVINICLTYLDTRMYVTPEEKHVLFKVMGFGLYLMDGSQSNIYKLDSKKRISLSKIDKYFKQLQVVTLFGDMQIPLYSYITKSPHYEENKSRWTCTATNNSPSYNILEQLQPIREEHTKYISELARHSNEVVTTAQKDSPRTDEENKELCDLALRGVQLLSSWTVQLMELYSWKLVHPTDNFSNKDCPKEAEEYERATRYNYDTDEKFAFVEVIAMIKGLQLLMSRMESVFNEAIRRNIYADLQDFVQIVLREPLRQTVKKKKTLIKSILTSIRDTCVDWMRGMEPTDDPCLKGEKDPKSGYQIHVPRRNVGPSSTQLYMVRTMLESLIADRGGPSSKKTLRKEMDGMALTSLDGFHKQSFFYTHLLNFSETLQKCCDLSQLWFREFYLELTMGQRIQFPIEMSMPWILTDHILETKEPSMMEYVLYPLDLYNDSAHYALTKFRKQFLYDEVEAEVNLCFDQFVYKLSDQIFTYYKAQAASIMLDKRFRAECAQHGIQIPYPPANRYETLLKQRHVQILGRSVDLNRLITQRISTAMQKSLELQVPCTVLYHTYLCSCVPRSWAGL
;
A
#
# COMPACT_ATOMS: atom_id res chain seq x y z
N MET A 1 4.05 -46.01 35.10
CA MET A 1 4.96 -45.13 35.87
C MET A 1 4.36 -43.75 35.83
N ALA A 2 3.93 -43.21 36.97
CA ALA A 2 3.44 -41.84 37.04
C ALA A 2 4.65 -40.91 36.88
N THR A 3 4.68 -40.13 35.80
CA THR A 3 5.66 -39.07 35.58
C THR A 3 5.49 -38.03 36.68
N SER A 4 6.53 -37.85 37.51
CA SER A 4 6.56 -36.80 38.53
C SER A 4 6.66 -35.44 37.84
N VAL A 5 5.61 -34.63 37.94
CA VAL A 5 5.61 -33.23 37.51
C VAL A 5 6.56 -32.45 38.42
N THR A 6 7.47 -31.66 37.84
CA THR A 6 8.43 -30.87 38.62
C THR A 6 7.74 -29.63 39.22
N LEU A 7 8.34 -29.05 40.27
CA LEU A 7 7.83 -27.81 40.86
C LEU A 7 7.89 -26.65 39.86
N GLU A 8 8.89 -26.63 38.98
CA GLU A 8 9.03 -25.64 37.91
C GLU A 8 7.93 -25.78 36.87
N ASP A 9 7.56 -27.00 36.46
CA ASP A 9 6.40 -27.24 35.58
C ASP A 9 5.09 -26.76 36.23
N ALA A 10 4.94 -26.98 37.54
CA ALA A 10 3.75 -26.56 38.28
C ALA A 10 3.65 -25.03 38.42
N LEU A 11 4.77 -24.35 38.65
CA LEU A 11 4.85 -22.89 38.69
C LEU A 11 4.62 -22.27 37.31
N SER A 12 5.24 -22.82 36.27
CA SER A 12 5.02 -22.42 34.86
C SER A 12 3.54 -22.52 34.46
N ASN A 13 2.85 -23.57 34.91
CA ASN A 13 1.40 -23.73 34.71
C ASN A 13 0.54 -22.70 35.46
N VAL A 14 1.02 -22.17 36.60
CA VAL A 14 0.34 -21.10 37.35
C VAL A 14 0.63 -19.73 36.74
N ASP A 15 1.88 -19.48 36.32
CA ASP A 15 2.26 -18.27 35.59
C ASP A 15 1.49 -18.16 34.27
N LEU A 16 1.23 -19.30 33.62
CA LEU A 16 0.33 -19.39 32.46
C LEU A 16 -1.08 -18.85 32.75
N LEU A 17 -1.59 -18.97 33.99
CA LEU A 17 -2.90 -18.40 34.36
C LEU A 17 -2.85 -16.89 34.54
N GLU A 18 -1.70 -16.34 34.93
CA GLU A 18 -1.48 -14.89 35.11
C GLU A 18 -1.35 -14.18 33.75
N ASP A 19 -0.83 -14.89 32.74
CA ASP A 19 -0.73 -14.46 31.34
C ASP A 19 -2.03 -14.68 30.52
N ILE A 20 -3.05 -15.36 31.08
CA ILE A 20 -4.35 -15.50 30.38
C ILE A 20 -5.02 -14.13 30.36
N ALA A 21 -4.96 -13.48 29.20
CA ALA A 21 -5.86 -12.39 28.87
C ALA A 21 -7.29 -12.89 29.06
N LEU A 22 -7.99 -12.37 30.06
CA LEU A 22 -9.41 -12.66 30.27
C LEU A 22 -10.13 -12.34 28.95
N PRO A 23 -10.85 -13.30 28.35
CA PRO A 23 -11.49 -13.08 27.08
C PRO A 23 -12.49 -11.94 27.24
N ASP A 24 -12.19 -10.83 26.57
CA ASP A 24 -13.15 -9.78 26.40
C ASP A 24 -14.38 -10.37 25.69
N GLN A 25 -15.56 -10.16 26.27
CA GLN A 25 -16.80 -10.73 25.77
C GLN A 25 -17.32 -9.98 24.52
N GLN A 26 -16.62 -8.94 24.07
CA GLN A 26 -16.93 -8.20 22.85
C GLN A 26 -16.64 -9.05 21.60
N PRO A 27 -17.60 -9.17 20.66
CA PRO A 27 -17.36 -9.75 19.35
C PRO A 27 -16.33 -8.96 18.56
N CYS A 28 -15.38 -9.67 17.96
CA CYS A 28 -14.33 -9.09 17.15
C CYS A 28 -14.84 -8.76 15.73
N ILE A 29 -15.52 -7.62 15.59
CA ILE A 29 -15.99 -7.06 14.31
C ILE A 29 -15.32 -5.71 14.01
N GLU A 30 -14.15 -5.51 14.61
CA GLU A 30 -13.34 -4.33 14.44
C GLU A 30 -11.90 -4.73 14.02
N PRO A 31 -11.25 -3.95 13.15
CA PRO A 31 -9.82 -4.02 12.83
C PRO A 31 -8.88 -3.86 14.04
N PRO A 32 -7.57 -4.14 13.87
CA PRO A 32 -6.60 -3.91 14.93
C PRO A 32 -6.51 -2.41 15.26
N PRO A 33 -6.47 -2.02 16.55
CA PRO A 33 -6.25 -0.63 16.91
C PRO A 33 -4.92 -0.15 16.33
N ALA A 34 -4.94 1.00 15.66
CA ALA A 34 -3.75 1.75 15.29
C ALA A 34 -3.11 2.36 16.55
N SER A 35 -2.55 1.50 17.40
CA SER A 35 -1.72 1.91 18.53
C SER A 35 -0.43 2.57 18.02
N ILE A 36 0.29 3.27 18.90
CA ILE A 36 1.65 3.75 18.60
C ILE A 36 2.52 2.51 18.40
N VAL A 37 2.67 2.06 17.15
CA VAL A 37 3.52 0.93 16.80
C VAL A 37 4.96 1.40 16.87
N TYR A 38 5.68 0.96 17.90
CA TYR A 38 7.13 1.12 17.96
C TYR A 38 7.76 0.01 17.15
N GLN A 39 8.29 0.36 15.98
CA GLN A 39 9.02 -0.56 15.13
C GLN A 39 10.52 -0.22 15.14
N ALA A 40 11.33 -1.19 15.54
CA ALA A 40 12.78 -1.09 15.39
C ALA A 40 13.13 -1.32 13.91
N ASN A 41 13.62 -0.27 13.24
CA ASN A 41 14.23 -0.41 11.92
C ASN A 41 15.71 -0.77 12.09
N PHE A 42 16.08 -1.96 11.62
CA PHE A 42 17.48 -2.44 11.65
C PHE A 42 18.18 -2.29 10.28
N ASP A 43 17.54 -1.66 9.29
CA ASP A 43 18.17 -1.34 8.04
C ASP A 43 19.14 -0.15 8.21
N THR A 44 20.42 -0.42 7.98
CA THR A 44 21.51 0.56 8.11
C THR A 44 21.79 1.31 6.82
N ASN A 45 21.02 1.10 5.74
CA ASN A 45 21.30 1.65 4.40
C ASN A 45 22.77 1.44 3.98
N PHE A 46 23.32 0.28 4.31
CA PHE A 46 24.69 -0.12 4.00
C PHE A 46 25.79 0.71 4.68
N GLU A 47 25.53 1.34 5.82
CA GLU A 47 26.56 2.05 6.62
C GLU A 47 27.68 1.11 7.08
N ASP A 48 27.36 -0.13 7.45
CA ASP A 48 28.28 -1.17 7.91
C ASP A 48 29.03 -1.88 6.78
N ARG A 49 28.86 -1.47 5.51
CA ARG A 49 29.49 -2.12 4.34
C ARG A 49 31.00 -2.27 4.44
N THR A 50 31.68 -1.33 5.10
CA THR A 50 33.14 -1.37 5.28
C THR A 50 33.61 -2.46 6.23
N ALA A 51 32.72 -3.09 7.01
CA ALA A 51 33.05 -4.24 7.84
C ALA A 51 33.24 -5.54 7.02
N PHE A 52 32.64 -5.61 5.82
CA PHE A 52 32.65 -6.80 4.96
C PHE A 52 33.79 -6.77 3.92
N VAL A 53 35.01 -6.39 4.35
CA VAL A 53 36.23 -6.15 3.53
C VAL A 53 36.70 -7.34 2.69
N THR A 54 36.04 -8.50 2.79
CA THR A 54 36.41 -9.73 2.10
C THR A 54 35.93 -9.80 0.65
N GLY A 55 35.02 -8.90 0.22
CA GLY A 55 34.41 -8.91 -1.13
C GLY A 55 34.98 -7.88 -2.11
N ILE A 56 35.04 -8.27 -3.38
CA ILE A 56 35.46 -7.45 -4.55
C ILE A 56 34.99 -5.99 -4.43
N ALA A 57 35.94 -5.04 -4.41
CA ALA A 57 35.71 -3.60 -4.18
C ALA A 57 34.56 -2.98 -5.00
N LYS A 58 34.29 -3.56 -6.17
CA LYS A 58 33.17 -3.20 -7.05
C LYS A 58 31.80 -3.23 -6.32
N PHE A 59 31.50 -4.27 -5.55
CA PHE A 59 30.18 -4.40 -4.90
C PHE A 59 29.99 -3.40 -3.76
N MET A 60 31.06 -3.03 -3.07
CA MET A 60 31.04 -1.97 -2.05
C MET A 60 30.83 -0.59 -2.67
N GLU A 61 31.46 -0.31 -3.82
CA GLU A 61 31.22 0.92 -4.57
C GLU A 61 29.76 0.99 -5.03
N GLU A 62 29.20 -0.11 -5.55
CA GLU A 62 27.80 -0.19 -5.94
C GLU A 62 26.85 0.04 -4.75
N ALA A 63 27.09 -0.60 -3.60
CA ALA A 63 26.32 -0.37 -2.37
C ALA A 63 26.39 1.09 -1.91
N THR A 64 27.55 1.76 -2.06
CA THR A 64 27.73 3.18 -1.73
C THR A 64 26.87 4.08 -2.61
N VAL A 65 26.87 3.81 -3.92
CA VAL A 65 26.05 4.55 -4.89
C VAL A 65 24.56 4.29 -4.62
N HIS A 66 24.20 3.05 -4.30
CA HIS A 66 22.82 2.65 -3.98
C HIS A 66 22.30 3.33 -2.71
N ALA A 67 23.09 3.39 -1.64
CA ALA A 67 22.70 4.07 -0.40
C ALA A 67 22.32 5.54 -0.66
N LYS A 68 23.13 6.25 -1.46
CA LYS A 68 22.88 7.64 -1.86
C LYS A 68 21.64 7.80 -2.75
N LEU A 69 21.38 6.84 -3.62
CA LEU A 69 20.17 6.80 -4.44
C LEU A 69 18.92 6.71 -3.56
N ASN A 70 18.94 5.87 -2.53
CA ASN A 70 17.81 5.71 -1.59
C ASN A 70 17.52 7.03 -0.85
N GLU A 71 18.56 7.69 -0.32
CA GLU A 71 18.41 9.00 0.37
C GLU A 71 17.74 10.05 -0.53
N MET A 72 18.12 10.12 -1.81
CA MET A 72 17.51 11.05 -2.76
C MET A 72 16.07 10.68 -3.15
N LEU A 73 15.71 9.39 -3.14
CA LEU A 73 14.31 8.96 -3.33
C LEU A 73 13.45 9.39 -2.14
N GLU A 74 13.95 9.25 -0.92
CA GLU A 74 13.27 9.72 0.29
C GLU A 74 13.08 11.25 0.27
N GLU A 75 14.14 12.00 -0.06
CA GLU A 75 14.03 13.47 -0.23
C GLU A 75 13.02 13.84 -1.33
N GLY A 76 12.97 13.06 -2.42
CA GLY A 76 11.99 13.25 -3.49
C GLY A 76 10.55 13.00 -3.05
N ASP A 77 10.31 12.00 -2.20
CA ASP A 77 8.99 11.73 -1.63
C ASP A 77 8.52 12.88 -0.73
N GLU A 78 9.41 13.48 0.07
CA GLU A 78 9.09 14.67 0.87
C GLU A 78 8.60 15.84 -0.01
N TYR A 79 9.22 16.07 -1.17
CA TYR A 79 8.76 17.08 -2.12
C TYR A 79 7.45 16.68 -2.81
N ALA A 80 7.21 15.39 -3.08
CA ALA A 80 5.94 14.92 -3.61
C ALA A 80 4.80 15.19 -2.61
N VAL A 81 5.01 14.86 -1.34
CA VAL A 81 4.10 15.20 -0.24
C VAL A 81 3.88 16.71 -0.15
N MET A 82 4.95 17.51 -0.21
CA MET A 82 4.86 18.97 -0.19
C MET A 82 3.96 19.49 -1.33
N LEU A 83 4.18 19.04 -2.56
CA LEU A 83 3.41 19.48 -3.72
C LEU A 83 1.95 19.03 -3.61
N TYR A 84 1.70 17.75 -3.29
CA TYR A 84 0.36 17.19 -3.19
C TYR A 84 -0.49 17.89 -2.12
N THR A 85 0.10 18.16 -0.96
CA THR A 85 -0.60 18.80 0.18
C THR A 85 -0.57 20.33 0.14
N TRP A 86 -0.03 20.94 -0.93
CA TRP A 86 -0.03 22.39 -1.11
C TRP A 86 -1.44 22.88 -1.47
N ARG A 87 -2.08 23.61 -0.55
CA ARG A 87 -3.30 24.38 -0.81
C ARG A 87 -2.97 25.86 -0.95
N SER A 88 -3.73 26.58 -1.78
CA SER A 88 -3.41 27.98 -2.11
C SER A 88 -3.51 28.92 -0.92
N CYS A 89 -2.40 29.53 -0.53
CA CYS A 89 -2.39 30.63 0.43
C CYS A 89 -2.93 31.92 -0.19
N SER A 90 -2.66 32.17 -1.49
CA SER A 90 -3.10 33.40 -2.17
C SER A 90 -4.61 33.56 -2.25
N ARG A 91 -5.38 32.46 -2.21
CA ARG A 91 -6.85 32.51 -2.09
C ARG A 91 -7.33 33.03 -0.73
N ALA A 92 -6.54 32.84 0.33
CA ALA A 92 -6.85 33.33 1.67
C ALA A 92 -6.37 34.78 1.90
N ILE A 93 -5.49 35.30 1.03
CA ILE A 93 -4.95 36.66 1.15
C ILE A 93 -5.96 37.68 0.62
N PRO A 94 -6.25 38.76 1.37
CA PRO A 94 -7.13 39.83 0.89
C PRO A 94 -6.65 40.46 -0.42
N SER A 95 -7.54 40.54 -1.41
CA SER A 95 -7.20 41.14 -2.70
C SER A 95 -7.11 42.66 -2.61
N ILE A 96 -6.09 43.23 -3.27
CA ILE A 96 -5.91 44.68 -3.38
C ILE A 96 -6.78 45.18 -4.53
N LYS A 97 -7.79 46.02 -4.22
CA LYS A 97 -8.80 46.47 -5.19
C LYS A 97 -8.37 47.73 -5.96
N SER A 98 -7.58 48.59 -5.33
CA SER A 98 -7.11 49.84 -5.95
C SER A 98 -5.71 50.21 -5.45
N ASN A 99 -5.01 51.03 -6.23
CA ASN A 99 -3.68 51.52 -5.84
C ASN A 99 -3.72 52.46 -4.62
N GLU A 100 -4.89 53.05 -4.33
CA GLU A 100 -5.15 54.00 -3.24
C GLU A 100 -5.61 53.34 -1.94
N GLN A 101 -5.68 52.00 -1.92
CA GLN A 101 -6.15 51.26 -0.75
C GLN A 101 -5.23 51.52 0.47
N PRO A 102 -5.77 51.98 1.62
CA PRO A 102 -4.95 52.40 2.77
C PRO A 102 -4.05 51.30 3.35
N ASN A 103 -4.57 50.08 3.48
CA ASN A 103 -3.85 48.92 4.02
C ASN A 103 -3.04 48.15 2.95
N ARG A 104 -2.79 48.74 1.78
CA ARG A 104 -2.07 48.08 0.69
C ARG A 104 -0.65 47.65 1.07
N VAL A 105 0.08 48.50 1.79
CA VAL A 105 1.45 48.22 2.22
C VAL A 105 1.46 47.07 3.23
N GLU A 106 0.59 47.15 4.24
CA GLU A 106 0.43 46.12 5.28
C GLU A 106 0.06 44.76 4.67
N ILE A 107 -0.87 44.72 3.70
CA ILE A 107 -1.22 43.48 2.99
C ILE A 107 0.01 42.88 2.31
N TYR A 108 0.83 43.68 1.63
CA TYR A 108 2.05 43.17 0.99
C TYR A 108 3.11 42.73 1.98
N GLU A 109 3.29 43.43 3.10
CA GLU A 109 4.21 43.03 4.16
C GLU A 109 3.83 41.67 4.74
N LYS A 110 2.54 41.49 5.08
CA LYS A 110 2.01 40.21 5.57
C LYS A 110 1.99 39.11 4.51
N THR A 111 1.74 39.46 3.25
CA THR A 111 1.86 38.52 2.12
C THR A 111 3.26 37.95 2.02
N VAL A 112 4.30 38.80 2.13
CA VAL A 112 5.69 38.34 2.13
C VAL A 112 5.99 37.52 3.36
N GLU A 113 5.61 37.97 4.55
CA GLU A 113 5.84 37.25 5.82
C GLU A 113 5.28 35.81 5.80
N VAL A 114 4.09 35.61 5.24
CA VAL A 114 3.45 34.29 5.14
C VAL A 114 4.05 33.43 4.03
N LEU A 115 4.29 34.00 2.84
CA LEU A 115 4.69 33.23 1.66
C LEU A 115 6.21 33.01 1.56
N GLU A 116 7.04 33.82 2.19
CA GLU A 116 8.50 33.72 2.09
C GLU A 116 9.03 32.33 2.50
N PRO A 117 8.64 31.75 3.66
CA PRO A 117 9.08 30.39 4.02
C PRO A 117 8.60 29.32 3.04
N GLU A 118 7.41 29.48 2.47
CA GLU A 118 6.85 28.55 1.48
C GLU A 118 7.60 28.65 0.15
N VAL A 119 7.96 29.87 -0.29
CA VAL A 119 8.77 30.08 -1.49
C VAL A 119 10.17 29.51 -1.32
N THR A 120 10.77 29.55 -0.13
CA THR A 120 12.04 28.85 0.15
C THR A 120 11.93 27.35 -0.14
N LYS A 121 10.80 26.69 0.19
CA LYS A 121 10.58 25.29 -0.15
C LYS A 121 10.52 25.07 -1.66
N LEU A 122 9.91 25.98 -2.41
CA LEU A 122 9.87 25.91 -3.88
C LEU A 122 11.24 26.12 -4.53
N VAL A 123 12.06 27.00 -3.96
CA VAL A 123 13.46 27.18 -4.38
C VAL A 123 14.26 25.91 -4.12
N ASN A 124 14.12 25.31 -2.94
CA ASN A 124 14.77 24.03 -2.61
C ASN A 124 14.30 22.90 -3.54
N PHE A 125 13.01 22.81 -3.84
CA PHE A 125 12.46 21.87 -4.82
C PHE A 125 13.08 22.07 -6.21
N MET A 126 13.19 23.33 -6.68
CA MET A 126 13.82 23.65 -7.96
C MET A 126 15.28 23.17 -8.01
N TYR A 127 16.03 23.34 -6.92
CA TYR A 127 17.42 22.86 -6.82
C TYR A 127 17.49 21.34 -6.73
N PHE A 128 16.63 20.73 -5.95
CA PHE A 128 16.53 19.28 -5.79
C PHE A 128 16.28 18.60 -7.14
N GLN A 129 15.23 18.98 -7.87
CA GLN A 129 14.89 18.31 -9.14
C GLN A 129 16.01 18.46 -10.17
N LYS A 130 16.71 19.60 -10.20
CA LYS A 130 17.88 19.79 -11.07
C LYS A 130 19.03 18.87 -10.68
N ARG A 131 19.38 18.83 -9.39
CA ARG A 131 20.43 17.95 -8.83
C ARG A 131 20.11 16.47 -9.07
N ALA A 132 18.86 16.05 -8.85
CA ALA A 132 18.42 14.69 -9.05
C ALA A 132 18.51 14.28 -10.53
N VAL A 133 18.07 15.14 -11.47
CA VAL A 133 18.21 14.89 -12.91
C VAL A 133 19.68 14.82 -13.32
N ASP A 134 20.51 15.76 -12.87
CA ASP A 134 21.96 15.78 -13.17
C ASP A 134 22.62 14.47 -12.72
N TRP A 135 22.39 14.08 -11.47
CA TRP A 135 22.99 12.88 -10.91
C TRP A 135 22.47 11.60 -11.58
N PHE A 136 21.16 11.50 -11.84
CA PHE A 136 20.59 10.36 -12.57
C PHE A 136 21.21 10.22 -13.96
N CYS A 137 21.33 11.32 -14.71
CA CYS A 137 21.96 11.30 -16.03
C CYS A 137 23.45 10.97 -15.97
N GLU A 138 24.19 11.43 -14.95
CA GLU A 138 25.59 11.05 -14.72
C GLU A 138 25.73 9.55 -14.47
N GLU A 139 24.82 8.96 -13.69
CA GLU A 139 24.82 7.53 -13.41
C GLU A 139 24.48 6.71 -14.65
N ILE A 140 23.48 7.12 -15.45
CA ILE A 140 23.19 6.50 -16.74
C ILE A 140 24.41 6.60 -17.67
N LYS A 141 25.07 7.77 -17.75
CA LYS A 141 26.28 7.97 -18.54
C LYS A 141 27.43 7.06 -18.09
N ARG A 142 27.60 6.86 -16.78
CA ARG A 142 28.58 5.94 -16.19
C ARG A 142 28.32 4.51 -16.62
N LEU A 143 27.06 4.06 -16.58
CA LEU A 143 26.65 2.71 -16.96
C LEU A 143 26.68 2.47 -18.49
N CYS A 144 26.47 3.51 -19.29
CA CYS A 144 26.52 3.44 -20.76
C CYS A 144 27.94 3.41 -21.35
N HIS A 145 28.99 3.65 -20.55
CA HIS A 145 30.37 3.66 -21.03
C HIS A 145 30.73 2.33 -21.74
N GLN A 146 31.44 2.37 -22.87
CA GLN A 146 31.64 1.20 -23.76
C GLN A 146 32.22 -0.04 -23.05
N GLU A 147 33.09 0.18 -22.06
CA GLU A 147 33.66 -0.88 -21.23
C GLU A 147 32.67 -1.36 -20.15
N ARG A 148 31.91 -0.46 -19.53
CA ARG A 148 30.96 -0.77 -18.44
C ARG A 148 29.61 -1.31 -18.92
N ARG A 149 29.23 -1.03 -20.15
CA ARG A 149 28.01 -1.59 -20.78
C ARG A 149 28.04 -3.12 -20.88
N ARG A 150 29.23 -3.72 -20.77
CA ARG A 150 29.43 -5.17 -20.74
C ARG A 150 29.50 -5.74 -19.32
N ASP A 151 29.53 -4.87 -18.31
CA ASP A 151 29.64 -5.26 -16.92
C ASP A 151 28.28 -5.60 -16.32
N PHE A 152 28.31 -6.45 -15.30
CA PHE A 152 27.16 -6.73 -14.45
C PHE A 152 26.72 -5.47 -13.69
N VAL A 153 25.39 -5.25 -13.66
CA VAL A 153 24.66 -4.26 -12.86
C VAL A 153 23.57 -5.04 -12.14
N SER A 154 23.42 -4.85 -10.82
CA SER A 154 22.45 -5.60 -10.03
C SER A 154 21.00 -5.26 -10.38
N GLU A 155 20.11 -6.23 -10.22
CA GLU A 155 18.66 -6.05 -10.32
C GLU A 155 18.18 -4.95 -9.37
N ALA A 156 18.70 -4.95 -8.14
CA ALA A 156 18.36 -3.96 -7.12
C ALA A 156 18.70 -2.53 -7.60
N HIS A 157 19.88 -2.32 -8.19
CA HIS A 157 20.28 -1.02 -8.73
C HIS A 157 19.39 -0.59 -9.91
N LEU A 158 19.06 -1.52 -10.83
CA LEU A 158 18.15 -1.23 -11.94
C LEU A 158 16.75 -0.85 -11.47
N LEU A 159 16.22 -1.52 -10.45
CA LEU A 159 14.93 -1.18 -9.86
C LEU A 159 14.97 0.20 -9.21
N THR A 160 16.06 0.54 -8.53
CA THR A 160 16.26 1.87 -7.95
C THR A 160 16.32 2.95 -9.03
N LEU A 161 17.02 2.72 -10.15
CA LEU A 161 16.94 3.61 -11.32
C LEU A 161 15.50 3.72 -11.87
N GLY A 162 14.75 2.61 -11.87
CA GLY A 162 13.32 2.62 -12.17
C GLY A 162 12.52 3.51 -11.21
N LYS A 163 12.75 3.42 -9.90
CA LYS A 163 12.11 4.29 -8.90
C LYS A 163 12.42 5.77 -9.14
N PHE A 164 13.63 6.13 -9.59
CA PHE A 164 13.97 7.50 -10.00
C PHE A 164 13.14 7.96 -11.20
N ILE A 165 13.00 7.11 -12.22
CA ILE A 165 12.14 7.39 -13.39
C ILE A 165 10.71 7.69 -12.90
N ASN A 166 10.16 6.86 -12.01
CA ASN A 166 8.85 7.10 -11.41
C ASN A 166 8.80 8.38 -10.57
N MET A 167 9.81 8.68 -9.76
CA MET A 167 9.89 9.91 -8.95
C MET A 167 9.82 11.16 -9.82
N PHE A 168 10.54 11.19 -10.95
CA PHE A 168 10.45 12.32 -11.88
C PHE A 168 9.04 12.47 -12.47
N ALA A 169 8.38 11.36 -12.81
CA ALA A 169 7.00 11.38 -13.30
C ALA A 169 6.02 11.94 -12.26
N VAL A 170 6.14 11.49 -11.01
CA VAL A 170 5.31 11.95 -9.88
C VAL A 170 5.50 13.45 -9.64
N LEU A 171 6.75 13.90 -9.50
CA LEU A 171 7.05 15.30 -9.20
C LEU A 171 6.59 16.25 -10.32
N ASP A 172 6.80 15.88 -11.58
CA ASP A 172 6.40 16.71 -12.71
C ASP A 172 4.87 16.77 -12.85
N ALA A 173 4.18 15.65 -12.67
CA ALA A 173 2.73 15.60 -12.73
C ALA A 173 2.08 16.38 -11.56
N LEU A 174 2.59 16.24 -10.34
CA LEU A 174 2.13 17.05 -9.19
C LEU A 174 2.39 18.54 -9.40
N LYS A 175 3.56 18.91 -9.92
CA LYS A 175 3.89 20.31 -10.28
C LYS A 175 2.93 20.85 -11.35
N ASN A 176 2.67 20.08 -12.40
CA ASN A 176 1.80 20.47 -13.51
C ASN A 176 0.35 20.71 -13.04
N MET A 177 -0.12 19.85 -12.14
CA MET A 177 -1.45 19.92 -11.54
C MET A 177 -1.63 21.13 -10.62
N LYS A 178 -0.61 21.47 -9.83
CA LYS A 178 -0.74 22.46 -8.73
C LYS A 178 -0.67 23.90 -9.22
N SER A 179 -1.81 24.41 -9.71
CA SER A 179 -1.99 25.82 -10.02
C SER A 179 -1.78 26.72 -8.79
N SER A 180 -2.14 26.24 -7.61
CA SER A 180 -1.93 26.89 -6.31
C SER A 180 -0.48 27.31 -6.09
N VAL A 181 0.49 26.43 -6.37
CA VAL A 181 1.93 26.71 -6.22
C VAL A 181 2.37 27.88 -7.10
N LYS A 182 1.96 27.87 -8.37
CA LYS A 182 2.27 28.94 -9.34
C LYS A 182 1.66 30.28 -8.91
N ASN A 183 0.42 30.26 -8.44
CA ASN A 183 -0.33 31.45 -8.05
C ASN A 183 0.24 32.08 -6.76
N ASP A 184 0.58 31.26 -5.77
CA ASP A 184 1.17 31.72 -4.52
C ASP A 184 2.54 32.37 -4.77
N TYR A 185 3.39 31.74 -5.59
CA TYR A 185 4.67 32.35 -5.97
C TYR A 185 4.49 33.66 -6.76
N ALA A 186 3.52 33.73 -7.67
CA ALA A 186 3.22 34.96 -8.40
C ALA A 186 2.73 36.09 -7.47
N GLN A 187 1.96 35.75 -6.44
CA GLN A 187 1.51 36.70 -5.41
C GLN A 187 2.68 37.21 -4.56
N TYR A 188 3.56 36.31 -4.12
CA TYR A 188 4.79 36.65 -3.40
C TYR A 188 5.68 37.60 -4.22
N ARG A 189 5.96 37.24 -5.49
CA ARG A 189 6.82 38.04 -6.37
C ARG A 189 6.28 39.46 -6.58
N ARG A 190 4.95 39.63 -6.69
CA ARG A 190 4.31 40.96 -6.77
C ARG A 190 4.52 41.77 -5.49
N ALA A 191 4.32 41.15 -4.33
CA ALA A 191 4.47 41.81 -3.03
C ALA A 191 5.93 42.19 -2.75
N ALA A 192 6.86 41.25 -2.93
CA ALA A 192 8.29 41.46 -2.72
C ALA A 192 8.87 42.52 -3.68
N GLY A 193 8.43 42.51 -4.94
CA GLY A 193 8.81 43.53 -5.92
C GLY A 193 8.31 44.93 -5.55
N PHE A 194 7.08 45.05 -5.03
CA PHE A 194 6.54 46.33 -4.54
C PHE A 194 7.33 46.86 -3.34
N LEU A 195 7.65 45.99 -2.38
CA LEU A 195 8.42 46.34 -1.18
C LEU A 195 9.93 46.52 -1.44
N LYS A 196 10.39 46.32 -2.68
CA LYS A 196 11.81 46.39 -3.08
C LYS A 196 12.74 45.49 -2.25
N LYS A 197 12.23 44.33 -1.80
CA LYS A 197 13.01 43.35 -1.03
C LYS A 197 14.00 42.54 -1.88
N MET A 198 13.75 42.41 -3.19
CA MET A 198 14.66 41.74 -4.14
C MET A 198 15.59 42.75 -4.79
N ALA A 199 16.76 42.97 -4.20
CA ALA A 199 17.73 43.98 -4.67
C ALA A 199 19.05 43.38 -5.18
N ASP A 200 19.38 42.15 -4.78
CA ASP A 200 20.62 41.50 -5.18
C ASP A 200 20.47 40.78 -6.55
N PRO A 201 21.50 40.85 -7.43
CA PRO A 201 21.43 40.22 -8.75
C PRO A 201 21.19 38.70 -8.73
N GLN A 202 21.66 38.02 -7.67
CA GLN A 202 21.53 36.57 -7.53
C GLN A 202 20.08 36.16 -7.23
N SER A 203 19.42 36.81 -6.28
CA SER A 203 18.00 36.60 -5.96
C SER A 203 17.10 36.92 -7.15
N ILE A 204 17.42 37.96 -7.93
CA ILE A 204 16.66 38.28 -9.16
C ILE A 204 16.74 37.13 -10.16
N GLN A 205 17.94 36.58 -10.39
CA GLN A 205 18.13 35.45 -11.31
C GLN A 205 17.44 34.18 -10.80
N GLU A 206 17.54 33.88 -9.50
CA GLU A 206 16.86 32.74 -8.87
C GLU A 206 15.34 32.86 -8.99
N SER A 207 14.80 34.06 -8.72
CA SER A 207 13.37 34.37 -8.87
C SER A 207 12.90 34.19 -10.32
N GLN A 208 13.72 34.60 -11.29
CA GLN A 208 13.41 34.41 -12.71
C GLN A 208 13.43 32.92 -13.09
N ASN A 209 14.42 32.16 -12.64
CA ASN A 209 14.52 30.72 -12.88
C ASN A 209 13.31 29.98 -12.30
N LEU A 210 12.94 30.27 -11.05
CA LEU A 210 11.78 29.65 -10.41
C LEU A 210 10.48 29.97 -11.16
N SER A 211 10.32 31.22 -11.61
CA SER A 211 9.18 31.62 -12.45
C SER A 211 9.08 30.78 -13.72
N MET A 212 10.22 30.54 -14.39
CA MET A 212 10.26 29.73 -15.61
C MET A 212 9.97 28.25 -15.33
N VAL A 213 10.48 27.70 -14.22
CA VAL A 213 10.22 26.30 -13.85
C VAL A 213 8.73 26.09 -13.56
N LEU A 214 8.10 26.98 -12.79
CA LEU A 214 6.68 26.86 -12.44
C LEU A 214 5.74 27.16 -13.62
N ALA A 215 6.16 27.98 -14.59
CA ALA A 215 5.34 28.33 -15.74
C ALA A 215 5.29 27.26 -16.84
N ASN A 216 6.38 26.50 -17.02
CA ASN A 216 6.49 25.50 -18.10
C ASN A 216 5.90 24.16 -17.67
N HIS A 217 4.99 23.63 -18.50
CA HIS A 217 4.44 22.29 -18.32
C HIS A 217 5.50 21.24 -18.69
N ASP A 218 5.47 20.09 -18.01
CA ASP A 218 6.38 18.95 -18.23
C ASP A 218 7.88 19.31 -18.16
N LYS A 219 8.24 20.30 -17.32
CA LYS A 219 9.58 20.88 -17.32
C LYS A 219 10.62 19.87 -16.85
N ILE A 220 10.30 19.05 -15.85
CA ILE A 220 11.25 18.05 -15.32
C ILE A 220 11.47 16.97 -16.38
N THR A 221 10.38 16.47 -16.96
CA THR A 221 10.39 15.45 -18.01
C THR A 221 11.17 15.90 -19.25
N ASN A 222 10.91 17.12 -19.73
CA ASN A 222 11.62 17.67 -20.89
C ASN A 222 13.11 17.86 -20.60
N THR A 223 13.47 18.37 -19.41
CA THR A 223 14.88 18.52 -19.01
C THR A 223 15.59 17.16 -18.90
N LEU A 224 14.90 16.15 -18.39
CA LEU A 224 15.40 14.77 -18.31
C LEU A 224 15.61 14.17 -19.70
N LYS A 225 14.64 14.31 -20.62
CA LYS A 225 14.76 13.85 -22.01
C LYS A 225 15.92 14.52 -22.74
N GLU A 226 16.01 15.84 -22.68
CA GLU A 226 17.08 16.61 -23.31
C GLU A 226 18.45 16.12 -22.86
N LYS A 227 18.65 15.87 -21.56
CA LYS A 227 19.92 15.36 -21.04
C LYS A 227 20.18 13.90 -21.38
N LEU A 228 19.17 13.04 -21.30
CA LEU A 228 19.32 11.62 -21.66
C LEU A 228 19.69 11.45 -23.13
N GLU A 229 19.08 12.20 -24.04
CA GLU A 229 19.41 12.18 -25.47
C GLU A 229 20.85 12.66 -25.77
N THR A 230 21.52 13.35 -24.84
CA THR A 230 22.95 13.67 -25.02
C THR A 230 23.88 12.48 -24.73
N ILE A 231 23.37 11.41 -24.12
CA ILE A 231 24.15 10.25 -23.70
C ILE A 231 24.01 9.14 -24.75
N PRO A 232 25.10 8.77 -25.45
CA PRO A 232 25.04 7.69 -26.43
C PRO A 232 24.71 6.34 -25.77
N GLY A 233 23.63 5.69 -26.20
CA GLY A 233 23.23 4.37 -25.70
C GLY A 233 22.44 4.40 -24.39
N TYR A 234 21.87 5.53 -23.99
CA TYR A 234 21.02 5.64 -22.79
C TYR A 234 19.81 4.69 -22.84
N GLU A 235 19.26 4.47 -24.03
CA GLU A 235 18.11 3.61 -24.29
C GLU A 235 18.36 2.15 -23.91
N GLU A 236 19.62 1.75 -23.83
CA GLU A 236 20.00 0.38 -23.51
C GLU A 236 19.96 0.11 -22.01
N ILE A 237 20.30 1.09 -21.17
CA ILE A 237 20.11 0.96 -19.73
C ILE A 237 18.63 1.07 -19.38
N LEU A 238 17.89 1.97 -20.03
CA LEU A 238 16.43 2.06 -19.84
C LEU A 238 15.71 0.76 -20.27
N ALA A 239 16.15 0.15 -21.37
CA ALA A 239 15.63 -1.15 -21.80
C ALA A 239 15.94 -2.28 -20.80
N ASP A 240 17.05 -2.21 -20.07
CA ASP A 240 17.34 -3.15 -18.97
C ASP A 240 16.41 -2.94 -17.78
N VAL A 241 16.13 -1.69 -17.42
CA VAL A 241 15.16 -1.33 -16.37
C VAL A 241 13.76 -1.84 -16.73
N ILE A 242 13.30 -1.62 -17.96
CA ILE A 242 11.99 -2.11 -18.40
C ILE A 242 11.93 -3.64 -18.40
N ASN A 243 12.98 -4.31 -18.87
CA ASN A 243 13.02 -5.76 -18.92
C ASN A 243 13.02 -6.39 -17.52
N ILE A 244 13.70 -5.79 -16.53
CA ILE A 244 13.64 -6.31 -15.16
C ILE A 244 12.25 -6.12 -14.56
N CYS A 245 11.57 -5.00 -14.83
CA CYS A 245 10.18 -4.81 -14.42
C CYS A 245 9.25 -5.87 -15.03
N LEU A 246 9.43 -6.19 -16.32
CA LEU A 246 8.70 -7.27 -16.98
C LEU A 246 8.99 -8.64 -16.37
N THR A 247 10.25 -8.93 -16.06
CA THR A 247 10.62 -10.18 -15.38
C THR A 247 9.94 -10.27 -14.02
N TYR A 248 9.96 -9.20 -13.22
CA TYR A 248 9.36 -9.19 -11.89
C TYR A 248 7.84 -9.34 -11.92
N LEU A 249 7.16 -8.83 -12.96
CA LEU A 249 5.74 -9.10 -13.18
C LEU A 249 5.49 -10.55 -13.62
N ASP A 250 6.27 -11.07 -14.57
CA ASP A 250 6.14 -12.44 -15.07
C ASP A 250 6.36 -13.48 -13.94
N THR A 251 7.28 -13.21 -13.01
CA THR A 251 7.63 -14.12 -11.89
C THR A 251 7.01 -13.75 -10.55
N ARG A 252 6.16 -12.71 -10.49
CA ARG A 252 5.53 -12.19 -9.26
C ARG A 252 6.53 -11.86 -8.13
N MET A 253 7.63 -11.21 -8.50
CA MET A 253 8.67 -10.74 -7.56
C MET A 253 8.31 -9.36 -7.02
N TYR A 254 7.23 -9.29 -6.26
CA TYR A 254 6.76 -8.12 -5.51
C TYR A 254 5.88 -8.61 -4.36
N VAL A 255 5.75 -7.81 -3.30
CA VAL A 255 4.90 -8.16 -2.15
C VAL A 255 3.79 -7.14 -1.97
N THR A 256 4.11 -5.85 -1.97
CA THR A 256 3.13 -4.79 -1.67
C THR A 256 2.40 -4.28 -2.92
N PRO A 257 1.20 -3.68 -2.76
CA PRO A 257 0.49 -3.05 -3.87
C PRO A 257 1.32 -1.97 -4.59
N GLU A 258 2.03 -1.14 -3.81
CA GLU A 258 2.86 -0.06 -4.33
C GLU A 258 4.00 -0.59 -5.21
N GLU A 259 4.70 -1.65 -4.78
CA GLU A 259 5.75 -2.30 -5.57
C GLU A 259 5.21 -2.78 -6.91
N LYS A 260 4.05 -3.45 -6.93
CA LYS A 260 3.38 -3.89 -8.16
C LYS A 260 3.15 -2.70 -9.09
N HIS A 261 2.51 -1.63 -8.60
CA HIS A 261 2.13 -0.47 -9.41
C HIS A 261 3.33 0.32 -9.93
N VAL A 262 4.42 0.42 -9.16
CA VAL A 262 5.67 1.05 -9.62
C VAL A 262 6.21 0.34 -10.86
N LEU A 263 6.16 -1.00 -10.94
CA LEU A 263 6.62 -1.73 -12.14
C LEU A 263 5.87 -1.27 -13.40
N PHE A 264 4.56 -1.06 -13.31
CA PHE A 264 3.75 -0.54 -14.42
C PHE A 264 4.10 0.90 -14.79
N LYS A 265 4.25 1.77 -13.79
CA LYS A 265 4.62 3.19 -13.99
C LYS A 265 6.00 3.33 -14.65
N VAL A 266 6.98 2.54 -14.20
CA VAL A 266 8.33 2.52 -14.75
C VAL A 266 8.35 2.01 -16.19
N MET A 267 7.60 0.95 -16.51
CA MET A 267 7.48 0.50 -17.90
C MET A 267 6.89 1.59 -18.81
N GLY A 268 5.81 2.26 -18.37
CA GLY A 268 5.13 3.28 -19.16
C GLY A 268 6.02 4.49 -19.41
N PHE A 269 6.53 5.10 -18.34
CA PHE A 269 7.36 6.29 -18.46
C PHE A 269 8.74 5.98 -19.06
N GLY A 270 9.31 4.80 -18.78
CA GLY A 270 10.54 4.31 -19.40
C GLY A 270 10.42 4.22 -20.92
N LEU A 271 9.33 3.64 -21.44
CA LEU A 271 9.06 3.62 -22.89
C LEU A 271 8.93 5.03 -23.46
N TYR A 272 8.24 5.93 -22.74
CA TYR A 272 8.10 7.32 -23.15
C TYR A 272 9.43 8.10 -23.19
N LEU A 273 10.37 7.81 -22.28
CA LEU A 273 11.72 8.39 -22.28
C LEU A 273 12.62 7.80 -23.38
N MET A 274 12.42 6.52 -23.71
CA MET A 274 13.17 5.83 -24.77
C MET A 274 12.70 6.18 -26.18
N ASP A 275 11.47 6.62 -26.36
CA ASP A 275 10.92 7.01 -27.67
C ASP A 275 11.16 8.51 -27.90
N GLY A 276 12.18 8.85 -28.69
CA GLY A 276 12.69 10.21 -28.85
C GLY A 276 13.37 10.44 -30.18
N SER A 277 14.18 11.50 -30.30
CA SER A 277 14.82 11.86 -31.57
C SER A 277 15.93 10.86 -31.97
N GLN A 278 16.64 10.31 -30.99
CA GLN A 278 17.78 9.40 -31.20
C GLN A 278 17.44 7.92 -31.07
N SER A 279 16.34 7.58 -30.41
CA SER A 279 15.92 6.21 -30.12
C SER A 279 14.46 5.98 -30.50
N ASN A 280 14.15 4.76 -30.94
CA ASN A 280 12.81 4.37 -31.35
C ASN A 280 12.47 2.99 -30.78
N ILE A 281 11.43 2.94 -29.96
CA ILE A 281 11.02 1.73 -29.22
C ILE A 281 10.59 0.59 -30.15
N TYR A 282 9.99 0.90 -31.30
CA TYR A 282 9.55 -0.11 -32.28
C TYR A 282 10.73 -0.76 -33.00
N LYS A 283 11.81 -0.01 -33.24
CA LYS A 283 13.07 -0.58 -33.74
C LYS A 283 13.73 -1.48 -32.69
N LEU A 284 13.69 -1.10 -31.41
CA LEU A 284 14.21 -1.94 -30.31
C LEU A 284 13.41 -3.24 -30.16
N ASP A 285 12.08 -3.18 -30.30
CA ASP A 285 11.19 -4.34 -30.35
C ASP A 285 11.52 -5.26 -31.54
N SER A 286 11.76 -4.69 -32.73
CA SER A 286 12.15 -5.50 -33.90
C SER A 286 13.49 -6.23 -33.70
N LYS A 287 14.40 -5.65 -32.90
CA LYS A 287 15.65 -6.27 -32.46
C LYS A 287 15.48 -7.23 -31.27
N LYS A 288 14.25 -7.44 -30.78
CA LYS A 288 13.92 -8.22 -29.58
C LYS A 288 14.61 -7.72 -28.30
N ARG A 289 14.95 -6.43 -28.24
CA ARG A 289 15.62 -5.80 -27.09
C ARG A 289 14.64 -5.55 -25.94
N ILE A 290 13.42 -5.23 -26.29
CA ILE A 290 12.24 -5.09 -25.41
C ILE A 290 11.08 -5.86 -26.05
N SER A 291 10.04 -6.17 -25.28
CA SER A 291 8.84 -6.85 -25.78
C SER A 291 7.61 -5.96 -25.61
N LEU A 292 7.27 -5.20 -26.65
CA LEU A 292 6.10 -4.30 -26.60
C LEU A 292 4.79 -5.08 -26.49
N SER A 293 4.71 -6.28 -27.07
CA SER A 293 3.53 -7.14 -27.00
C SER A 293 3.20 -7.61 -25.57
N LYS A 294 4.23 -7.91 -24.76
CA LYS A 294 4.03 -8.23 -23.34
C LYS A 294 3.54 -7.00 -22.56
N ILE A 295 4.15 -5.84 -22.78
CA ILE A 295 3.77 -4.59 -22.12
C ILE A 295 2.32 -4.21 -22.48
N ASP A 296 1.95 -4.30 -23.75
CA ASP A 296 0.57 -4.07 -24.21
C ASP A 296 -0.44 -4.98 -23.51
N LYS A 297 -0.13 -6.28 -23.38
CA LYS A 297 -0.98 -7.23 -22.66
C LYS A 297 -1.16 -6.83 -21.19
N TYR A 298 -0.08 -6.46 -20.50
CA TYR A 298 -0.14 -6.02 -19.11
C TYR A 298 -0.93 -4.71 -18.97
N PHE A 299 -0.71 -3.72 -19.83
CA PHE A 299 -1.44 -2.46 -19.82
C PHE A 299 -2.92 -2.61 -20.19
N LYS A 300 -3.27 -3.66 -20.94
CA LYS A 300 -4.67 -4.00 -21.22
C LYS A 300 -5.35 -4.65 -20.02
N GLN A 301 -4.62 -5.47 -19.27
CA GLN A 301 -5.14 -6.09 -18.05
C GLN A 301 -5.36 -5.04 -16.95
N LEU A 302 -4.35 -4.18 -16.75
CA LEU A 302 -4.35 -3.07 -15.80
C LEU A 302 -4.09 -1.78 -16.55
N GLN A 303 -5.13 -0.97 -16.75
CA GLN A 303 -5.08 0.26 -17.55
C GLN A 303 -4.73 1.51 -16.74
N VAL A 304 -5.16 1.55 -15.47
CA VAL A 304 -5.03 2.71 -14.59
C VAL A 304 -4.36 2.28 -13.29
N VAL A 305 -3.41 3.08 -12.83
CA VAL A 305 -2.73 2.90 -11.54
C VAL A 305 -2.62 4.22 -10.81
N THR A 306 -2.46 4.15 -9.48
CA THR A 306 -2.24 5.33 -8.65
C THR A 306 -0.85 5.91 -8.89
N LEU A 307 -0.82 7.20 -9.25
CA LEU A 307 0.43 7.93 -9.42
C LEU A 307 0.90 8.48 -8.06
N PHE A 308 0.05 9.27 -7.40
CA PHE A 308 0.26 9.78 -6.04
C PHE A 308 -1.07 10.30 -5.46
N GLY A 309 -1.45 9.88 -4.25
CA GLY A 309 -2.72 10.30 -3.64
C GLY A 309 -3.94 9.86 -4.47
N ASP A 310 -4.91 10.77 -4.63
CA ASP A 310 -6.05 10.59 -5.54
C ASP A 310 -5.71 10.84 -7.02
N MET A 311 -4.49 11.24 -7.34
CA MET A 311 -4.05 11.41 -8.73
C MET A 311 -3.71 10.06 -9.37
N GLN A 312 -4.49 9.70 -10.38
CA GLN A 312 -4.34 8.46 -11.13
C GLN A 312 -3.61 8.69 -12.46
N ILE A 313 -2.99 7.65 -13.01
CA ILE A 313 -2.40 7.69 -14.35
C ILE A 313 -2.91 6.55 -15.24
N PRO A 314 -3.56 6.89 -16.37
CA PRO A 314 -3.82 5.91 -17.41
C PRO A 314 -2.50 5.53 -18.09
N LEU A 315 -2.10 4.27 -18.02
CA LEU A 315 -0.81 3.79 -18.52
C LEU A 315 -0.68 3.96 -20.04
N TYR A 316 -1.79 3.83 -20.77
CA TYR A 316 -1.82 4.08 -22.21
C TYR A 316 -1.43 5.52 -22.57
N SER A 317 -1.57 6.49 -21.65
CA SER A 317 -1.23 7.89 -21.92
C SER A 317 0.26 8.11 -22.19
N TYR A 318 1.14 7.29 -21.60
CA TYR A 318 2.57 7.32 -21.92
C TYR A 318 2.85 6.87 -23.35
N ILE A 319 2.06 5.92 -23.84
CA ILE A 319 2.19 5.38 -25.19
C ILE A 319 1.65 6.39 -26.20
N THR A 320 0.46 6.94 -25.98
CA THR A 320 -0.19 7.86 -26.92
C THR A 320 0.54 9.20 -27.05
N LYS A 321 1.27 9.63 -26.01
CA LYS A 321 2.11 10.83 -26.04
C LYS A 321 3.47 10.60 -26.72
N SER A 322 3.83 9.36 -27.06
CA SER A 322 5.15 9.06 -27.62
C SER A 322 5.29 9.58 -29.06
N PRO A 323 6.47 10.10 -29.48
CA PRO A 323 6.64 10.73 -30.79
C PRO A 323 6.30 9.83 -31.98
N HIS A 324 6.52 8.52 -31.88
CA HIS A 324 6.32 7.57 -32.99
C HIS A 324 5.02 6.76 -32.88
N TYR A 325 4.10 7.15 -31.99
CA TYR A 325 2.85 6.41 -31.75
C TYR A 325 1.93 6.35 -32.97
N GLU A 326 1.66 7.49 -33.62
CA GLU A 326 0.66 7.59 -34.69
C GLU A 326 0.94 6.64 -35.86
N GLU A 327 2.21 6.50 -36.25
CA GLU A 327 2.65 5.57 -37.32
C GLU A 327 2.51 4.09 -36.92
N ASN A 328 2.42 3.80 -35.62
CA ASN A 328 2.48 2.46 -35.05
C ASN A 328 1.24 2.10 -34.20
N LYS A 329 0.14 2.83 -34.37
CA LYS A 329 -1.10 2.68 -33.59
C LYS A 329 -1.65 1.24 -33.60
N SER A 330 -1.51 0.53 -34.72
CA SER A 330 -1.98 -0.85 -34.89
C SER A 330 -1.28 -1.88 -34.00
N ARG A 331 -0.15 -1.53 -33.36
CA ARG A 331 0.58 -2.41 -32.45
C ARG A 331 0.03 -2.45 -31.02
N TRP A 332 -0.85 -1.52 -30.68
CA TRP A 332 -1.35 -1.34 -29.32
C TRP A 332 -2.83 -1.68 -29.23
N THR A 333 -3.18 -2.53 -28.27
CA THR A 333 -4.56 -2.90 -27.95
C THR A 333 -5.01 -2.33 -26.60
N CYS A 334 -4.07 -1.92 -25.74
CA CYS A 334 -4.34 -1.29 -24.45
C CYS A 334 -4.95 0.11 -24.56
N THR A 335 -4.85 0.76 -25.73
CA THR A 335 -5.43 2.08 -26.01
C THR A 335 -6.94 2.03 -26.31
N ALA A 336 -7.51 0.83 -26.48
CA ALA A 336 -8.95 0.67 -26.65
C ALA A 336 -9.64 0.60 -25.27
N THR A 337 -10.60 1.49 -25.03
CA THR A 337 -11.38 1.55 -23.80
C THR A 337 -12.44 0.45 -23.78
N ASN A 338 -12.03 -0.79 -23.49
CA ASN A 338 -12.95 -1.87 -23.18
C ASN A 338 -12.89 -2.18 -21.68
N ASN A 339 -14.04 -2.44 -21.06
CA ASN A 339 -14.11 -2.86 -19.65
C ASN A 339 -13.34 -4.16 -19.49
N SER A 340 -12.18 -4.09 -18.84
CA SER A 340 -11.41 -5.28 -18.45
C SER A 340 -12.19 -6.05 -17.38
N PRO A 341 -12.33 -7.38 -17.48
CA PRO A 341 -12.93 -8.21 -16.43
C PRO A 341 -12.21 -8.05 -15.07
N SER A 342 -10.94 -7.61 -15.09
CA SER A 342 -10.15 -7.35 -13.88
C SER A 342 -10.73 -6.25 -12.99
N TYR A 343 -11.57 -5.35 -13.53
CA TYR A 343 -12.25 -4.32 -12.75
C TYR A 343 -13.63 -4.74 -12.24
N ASN A 344 -14.11 -5.94 -12.58
CA ASN A 344 -15.39 -6.43 -12.07
C ASN A 344 -15.20 -7.11 -10.70
N ILE A 345 -15.41 -6.36 -9.61
CA ILE A 345 -15.27 -6.89 -8.25
C ILE A 345 -16.22 -8.06 -7.96
N LEU A 346 -17.40 -8.08 -8.59
CA LEU A 346 -18.41 -9.12 -8.37
C LEU A 346 -17.93 -10.48 -8.91
N GLU A 347 -17.21 -10.49 -10.03
CA GLU A 347 -16.60 -11.72 -10.57
C GLU A 347 -15.42 -12.21 -9.71
N GLN A 348 -14.70 -11.29 -9.05
CA GLN A 348 -13.55 -11.62 -8.19
C GLN A 348 -13.96 -12.01 -6.76
N LEU A 349 -15.18 -11.68 -6.33
CA LEU A 349 -15.61 -11.84 -4.95
C LEU A 349 -15.65 -13.31 -4.51
N GLN A 350 -16.15 -14.20 -5.36
CA GLN A 350 -16.25 -15.63 -5.03
C GLN A 350 -14.86 -16.28 -4.84
N PRO A 351 -13.88 -16.10 -5.75
CA PRO A 351 -12.50 -16.52 -5.53
C PRO A 351 -11.91 -15.99 -4.21
N ILE A 352 -12.11 -14.70 -3.90
CA ILE A 352 -11.59 -14.08 -2.68
C ILE A 352 -12.18 -14.76 -1.43
N ARG A 353 -13.49 -15.03 -1.40
CA ARG A 353 -14.15 -15.72 -0.29
C ARG A 353 -13.60 -17.13 -0.06
N GLU A 354 -13.34 -17.88 -1.14
CA GLU A 354 -12.78 -19.23 -1.08
C GLU A 354 -11.35 -19.22 -0.55
N GLU A 355 -10.51 -18.32 -1.06
CA GLU A 355 -9.13 -18.14 -0.60
C GLU A 355 -9.09 -17.71 0.88
N HIS A 356 -9.93 -16.75 1.26
CA HIS A 356 -10.07 -16.27 2.64
C HIS A 356 -10.44 -17.41 3.60
N THR A 357 -11.46 -18.19 3.25
CA THR A 357 -11.93 -19.32 4.08
C THR A 357 -10.83 -20.38 4.24
N LYS A 358 -10.14 -20.71 3.14
CA LYS A 358 -9.06 -21.70 3.15
C LYS A 358 -7.89 -21.24 4.01
N TYR A 359 -7.43 -20.00 3.82
CA TYR A 359 -6.28 -19.47 4.54
C TYR A 359 -6.55 -19.29 6.03
N ILE A 360 -7.70 -18.71 6.40
CA ILE A 360 -8.05 -18.52 7.83
C ILE A 360 -8.19 -19.85 8.55
N SER A 361 -8.76 -20.88 7.89
CA SER A 361 -8.87 -22.21 8.50
C SER A 361 -7.50 -22.81 8.82
N GLU A 362 -6.54 -22.64 7.92
CA GLU A 362 -5.15 -23.08 8.11
C GLU A 362 -4.44 -22.26 9.21
N LEU A 363 -4.58 -20.93 9.17
CA LEU A 363 -4.02 -20.01 10.17
C LEU A 363 -4.55 -20.31 11.57
N ALA A 364 -5.86 -20.51 11.71
CA ALA A 364 -6.52 -20.81 12.98
C ALA A 364 -6.03 -22.14 13.58
N ARG A 365 -5.75 -23.16 12.74
CA ARG A 365 -5.17 -24.42 13.19
C ARG A 365 -3.81 -24.19 13.86
N HIS A 366 -2.90 -23.46 13.20
CA HIS A 366 -1.58 -23.16 13.75
C HIS A 366 -1.66 -22.25 14.99
N SER A 367 -2.58 -21.27 15.01
CA SER A 367 -2.82 -20.45 16.20
C SER A 367 -3.27 -21.28 17.39
N ASN A 368 -4.21 -22.21 17.20
CA ASN A 368 -4.71 -23.08 18.27
C ASN A 368 -3.65 -24.06 18.75
N GLU A 369 -2.88 -24.66 17.84
CA GLU A 369 -1.74 -25.53 18.20
C GLU A 369 -0.75 -24.78 19.10
N VAL A 370 -0.35 -23.56 18.73
CA VAL A 370 0.58 -22.74 19.51
C VAL A 370 0.02 -22.33 20.89
N VAL A 371 -1.29 -22.07 20.99
CA VAL A 371 -1.94 -21.70 22.27
C VAL A 371 -2.16 -22.90 23.19
N THR A 372 -2.51 -24.07 22.63
CA THR A 372 -2.86 -25.28 23.39
C THR A 372 -1.67 -26.17 23.75
N THR A 373 -0.56 -26.09 23.01
CA THR A 373 0.64 -26.85 23.33
C THR A 373 1.48 -26.05 24.32
N ALA A 374 1.57 -26.56 25.56
CA ALA A 374 2.52 -26.13 26.58
C ALA A 374 3.99 -26.47 26.20
N GLN A 375 4.37 -26.33 24.92
CA GLN A 375 5.69 -26.59 24.37
C GLN A 375 6.56 -25.31 24.37
N LYS A 376 6.58 -24.57 25.48
CA LYS A 376 7.57 -23.47 25.63
C LYS A 376 9.01 -24.00 25.76
N ASP A 377 9.21 -25.27 26.12
CA ASP A 377 10.55 -25.79 26.45
C ASP A 377 11.27 -26.56 25.32
N SER A 378 10.58 -26.90 24.22
CA SER A 378 11.24 -27.52 23.05
C SER A 378 11.26 -26.55 21.86
N PRO A 379 12.44 -26.22 21.29
CA PRO A 379 12.50 -25.38 20.10
C PRO A 379 11.82 -26.06 18.92
N ARG A 380 10.99 -25.30 18.17
CA ARG A 380 10.35 -25.74 16.92
C ARG A 380 11.38 -26.32 15.94
N THR A 381 11.00 -27.35 15.20
CA THR A 381 11.85 -27.96 14.17
C THR A 381 12.08 -27.01 12.99
N ASP A 382 13.08 -27.29 12.15
CA ASP A 382 13.33 -26.49 10.94
C ASP A 382 12.12 -26.55 10.00
N GLU A 383 11.46 -27.71 9.87
CA GLU A 383 10.24 -27.87 9.08
C GLU A 383 9.07 -27.02 9.61
N GLU A 384 8.82 -27.02 10.92
CA GLU A 384 7.75 -26.21 11.53
C GLU A 384 8.00 -24.70 11.35
N ASN A 385 9.25 -24.26 11.52
CA ASN A 385 9.63 -22.86 11.29
C ASN A 385 9.44 -22.47 9.82
N LYS A 386 9.75 -23.37 8.89
CA LYS A 386 9.54 -23.17 7.46
C LYS A 386 8.06 -23.07 7.11
N GLU A 387 7.23 -23.98 7.63
CA GLU A 387 5.78 -23.95 7.39
C GLU A 387 5.15 -22.63 7.87
N LEU A 388 5.54 -22.13 9.04
CA LEU A 388 5.09 -20.83 9.55
C LEU A 388 5.62 -19.65 8.73
N CYS A 389 6.86 -19.72 8.26
CA CYS A 389 7.45 -18.71 7.36
C CYS A 389 6.69 -18.65 6.02
N ASP A 390 6.38 -19.80 5.43
CA ASP A 390 5.59 -19.91 4.19
C ASP A 390 4.15 -19.45 4.41
N LEU A 391 3.56 -19.73 5.57
CA LEU A 391 2.23 -19.24 5.95
C LEU A 391 2.22 -17.71 6.06
N ALA A 392 3.23 -17.10 6.70
CA ALA A 392 3.38 -15.65 6.82
C ALA A 392 3.49 -14.97 5.44
N LEU A 393 4.34 -15.51 4.55
CA LEU A 393 4.50 -15.00 3.19
C LEU A 393 3.21 -15.08 2.38
N ARG A 394 2.53 -16.23 2.41
CA ARG A 394 1.23 -16.40 1.73
C ARG A 394 0.18 -15.43 2.25
N GLY A 395 0.16 -15.17 3.56
CA GLY A 395 -0.78 -14.23 4.17
C GLY A 395 -0.61 -12.80 3.67
N VAL A 396 0.63 -12.29 3.67
CA VAL A 396 0.90 -10.93 3.17
C VAL A 396 0.67 -10.81 1.66
N GLN A 397 0.91 -11.88 0.89
CA GLN A 397 0.63 -11.91 -0.55
C GLN A 397 -0.88 -11.92 -0.85
N LEU A 398 -1.68 -12.66 -0.07
CA LEU A 398 -3.15 -12.67 -0.19
C LEU A 398 -3.73 -11.30 0.13
N LEU A 399 -3.33 -10.71 1.27
CA LEU A 399 -3.75 -9.37 1.68
C LEU A 399 -3.41 -8.33 0.61
N SER A 400 -2.18 -8.36 0.11
CA SER A 400 -1.76 -7.48 -1.00
C SER A 400 -2.61 -7.67 -2.24
N SER A 401 -2.91 -8.91 -2.64
CA SER A 401 -3.76 -9.20 -3.80
C SER A 401 -5.16 -8.61 -3.67
N TRP A 402 -5.77 -8.71 -2.49
CA TRP A 402 -7.11 -8.15 -2.24
C TRP A 402 -7.10 -6.63 -2.18
N THR A 403 -6.09 -6.03 -1.53
CA THR A 403 -5.90 -4.57 -1.49
C THR A 403 -5.69 -4.00 -2.90
N VAL A 404 -4.85 -4.66 -3.71
CA VAL A 404 -4.65 -4.33 -5.12
C VAL A 404 -5.96 -4.34 -5.90
N GLN A 405 -6.81 -5.36 -5.72
CA GLN A 405 -8.10 -5.44 -6.40
C GLN A 405 -9.02 -4.24 -6.08
N LEU A 406 -9.10 -3.83 -4.81
CA LEU A 406 -9.89 -2.67 -4.39
C LEU A 406 -9.31 -1.36 -4.94
N MET A 407 -8.01 -1.16 -4.78
CA MET A 407 -7.35 0.08 -5.19
C MET A 407 -7.33 0.25 -6.70
N GLU A 408 -7.20 -0.83 -7.48
CA GLU A 408 -7.26 -0.79 -8.95
C GLU A 408 -8.68 -0.47 -9.44
N LEU A 409 -9.72 -1.01 -8.81
CA LEU A 409 -11.12 -0.63 -9.10
C LEU A 409 -11.36 0.85 -8.78
N TYR A 410 -10.98 1.29 -7.58
CA TYR A 410 -11.12 2.70 -7.17
C TYR A 410 -10.40 3.65 -8.14
N SER A 411 -9.14 3.34 -8.47
CA SER A 411 -8.34 4.13 -9.42
C SER A 411 -9.00 4.20 -10.81
N TRP A 412 -9.55 3.08 -11.29
CA TRP A 412 -10.24 3.05 -12.57
C TRP A 412 -11.51 3.92 -12.57
N LYS A 413 -12.32 3.85 -11.50
CA LYS A 413 -13.55 4.63 -11.35
C LYS A 413 -13.27 6.14 -11.24
N LEU A 414 -12.17 6.54 -10.60
CA LEU A 414 -11.74 7.95 -10.55
C LEU A 414 -11.51 8.54 -11.95
N VAL A 415 -10.83 7.80 -12.83
CA VAL A 415 -10.53 8.25 -14.20
C VAL A 415 -11.74 8.15 -15.14
N HIS A 416 -12.72 7.31 -14.81
CA HIS A 416 -13.92 7.09 -15.61
C HIS A 416 -15.18 7.49 -14.82
N PRO A 417 -15.38 8.80 -14.57
CA PRO A 417 -16.58 9.27 -13.89
C PRO A 417 -17.82 8.88 -14.70
N THR A 418 -18.87 8.46 -14.00
CA THR A 418 -20.13 8.10 -14.65
C THR A 418 -20.81 9.35 -15.24
N ASP A 419 -21.85 9.10 -16.01
CA ASP A 419 -22.71 10.13 -16.57
C ASP A 419 -24.17 9.70 -16.51
N ASN A 420 -25.07 10.62 -16.85
CA ASN A 420 -26.52 10.38 -16.87
C ASN A 420 -26.95 9.35 -17.93
N PHE A 421 -26.07 8.96 -18.86
CA PHE A 421 -26.36 7.92 -19.84
C PHE A 421 -26.12 6.52 -19.25
N SER A 422 -25.05 6.40 -18.47
CA SER A 422 -24.60 5.16 -17.84
C SER A 422 -25.35 4.89 -16.54
N ASN A 423 -25.59 5.94 -15.73
CA ASN A 423 -26.39 5.88 -14.51
C ASN A 423 -27.50 6.94 -14.55
N LYS A 424 -28.77 6.50 -14.63
CA LYS A 424 -29.94 7.40 -14.70
C LYS A 424 -30.16 8.22 -13.42
N ASP A 425 -29.62 7.78 -12.30
CA ASP A 425 -29.72 8.48 -11.02
C ASP A 425 -28.63 9.56 -10.86
N CYS A 426 -27.69 9.65 -11.82
CA CYS A 426 -26.63 10.65 -11.85
C CYS A 426 -27.13 11.98 -12.44
N PRO A 427 -27.17 13.08 -11.65
CA PRO A 427 -27.58 14.38 -12.16
C PRO A 427 -26.61 14.92 -13.22
N LYS A 428 -27.12 15.63 -14.23
CA LYS A 428 -26.28 16.27 -15.25
C LYS A 428 -25.35 17.35 -14.71
N GLU A 429 -25.76 18.01 -13.63
CA GLU A 429 -25.01 19.08 -12.95
C GLU A 429 -24.03 18.55 -11.89
N ALA A 430 -23.97 17.22 -11.68
CA ALA A 430 -23.11 16.63 -10.67
C ALA A 430 -21.63 16.89 -11.00
N GLU A 431 -20.88 17.35 -9.99
CA GLU A 431 -19.47 17.66 -10.16
C GLU A 431 -18.65 16.39 -10.43
N GLU A 432 -17.48 16.56 -11.05
CA GLU A 432 -16.69 15.43 -11.54
C GLU A 432 -16.33 14.42 -10.45
N TYR A 433 -15.94 14.89 -9.26
CA TYR A 433 -15.61 14.00 -8.14
C TYR A 433 -16.83 13.22 -7.62
N GLU A 434 -18.01 13.84 -7.59
CA GLU A 434 -19.25 13.15 -7.21
C GLU A 434 -19.63 12.06 -8.21
N ARG A 435 -19.42 12.33 -9.51
CA ARG A 435 -19.62 11.35 -10.59
C ARG A 435 -18.56 10.25 -10.61
N ALA A 436 -17.36 10.54 -10.11
CA ALA A 436 -16.27 9.58 -9.97
C ALA A 436 -16.45 8.64 -8.77
N THR A 437 -17.13 9.10 -7.71
CA THR A 437 -17.33 8.39 -6.45
C THR A 437 -18.79 7.98 -6.26
N ARG A 438 -19.60 8.82 -5.60
CA ARG A 438 -20.98 8.56 -5.15
C ARG A 438 -21.85 7.82 -6.16
N TYR A 439 -21.86 8.29 -7.41
CA TYR A 439 -22.71 7.76 -8.47
C TYR A 439 -22.07 6.64 -9.30
N ASN A 440 -20.79 6.36 -9.10
CA ASN A 440 -20.03 5.42 -9.92
C ASN A 440 -20.04 3.98 -9.39
N TYR A 441 -20.70 3.73 -8.26
CA TYR A 441 -20.83 2.40 -7.67
C TYR A 441 -22.31 2.04 -7.52
N ASP A 442 -22.68 0.86 -8.03
CA ASP A 442 -23.97 0.28 -7.76
C ASP A 442 -24.04 -0.34 -6.33
N THR A 443 -25.22 -0.83 -5.96
CA THR A 443 -25.47 -1.42 -4.63
C THR A 443 -24.62 -2.67 -4.38
N ASP A 444 -24.52 -3.55 -5.37
CA ASP A 444 -23.80 -4.82 -5.22
C ASP A 444 -22.29 -4.57 -5.18
N GLU A 445 -21.78 -3.63 -5.99
CA GLU A 445 -20.39 -3.16 -5.96
C GLU A 445 -20.03 -2.59 -4.58
N LYS A 446 -20.89 -1.75 -3.97
CA LYS A 446 -20.66 -1.20 -2.62
C LYS A 446 -20.58 -2.30 -1.57
N PHE A 447 -21.49 -3.27 -1.60
CA PHE A 447 -21.45 -4.38 -0.66
C PHE A 447 -20.22 -5.28 -0.85
N ALA A 448 -19.86 -5.60 -2.10
CA ALA A 448 -18.65 -6.35 -2.40
C ALA A 448 -17.40 -5.59 -1.94
N PHE A 449 -17.36 -4.27 -2.10
CA PHE A 449 -16.27 -3.42 -1.63
C PHE A 449 -16.12 -3.53 -0.10
N VAL A 450 -17.21 -3.40 0.64
CA VAL A 450 -17.19 -3.53 2.12
C VAL A 450 -16.75 -4.92 2.56
N GLU A 451 -17.24 -5.97 1.90
CA GLU A 451 -16.89 -7.34 2.26
C GLU A 451 -15.39 -7.61 2.08
N VAL A 452 -14.78 -7.11 1.00
CA VAL A 452 -13.34 -7.25 0.78
C VAL A 452 -12.54 -6.41 1.77
N ILE A 453 -12.97 -5.19 2.12
CA ILE A 453 -12.34 -4.42 3.21
C ILE A 453 -12.37 -5.20 4.52
N ALA A 454 -13.52 -5.79 4.86
CA ALA A 454 -13.67 -6.57 6.08
C ALA A 454 -12.78 -7.81 6.09
N MET A 455 -12.63 -8.52 4.97
CA MET A 455 -11.71 -9.64 4.84
C MET A 455 -10.25 -9.22 4.99
N ILE A 456 -9.84 -8.09 4.38
CA ILE A 456 -8.48 -7.54 4.52
C ILE A 456 -8.20 -7.20 5.99
N LYS A 457 -9.04 -6.37 6.60
CA LYS A 457 -8.86 -5.87 7.97
C LYS A 457 -9.00 -6.97 9.02
N GLY A 458 -9.94 -7.90 8.80
CA GLY A 458 -10.12 -9.07 9.66
C GLY A 458 -8.90 -10.00 9.63
N LEU A 459 -8.37 -10.30 8.44
CA LEU A 459 -7.17 -11.12 8.32
C LEU A 459 -5.91 -10.38 8.83
N GLN A 460 -5.79 -9.08 8.59
CA GLN A 460 -4.71 -8.25 9.14
C GLN A 460 -4.64 -8.36 10.67
N LEU A 461 -5.79 -8.32 11.35
CA LEU A 461 -5.87 -8.51 12.80
C LEU A 461 -5.35 -9.89 13.23
N LEU A 462 -5.80 -10.95 12.56
CA LEU A 462 -5.37 -12.33 12.87
C LEU A 462 -3.86 -12.51 12.67
N MET A 463 -3.32 -11.96 11.57
CA MET A 463 -1.88 -12.00 11.29
C MET A 463 -1.07 -11.20 12.30
N SER A 464 -1.57 -10.04 12.72
CA SER A 464 -0.93 -9.21 13.75
C SER A 464 -0.89 -9.93 15.11
N ARG A 465 -1.95 -10.67 15.48
CA ARG A 465 -1.95 -11.50 16.70
C ARG A 465 -0.91 -12.62 16.67
N MET A 466 -0.58 -13.12 15.49
CA MET A 466 0.46 -14.15 15.31
C MET A 466 1.85 -13.56 15.05
N GLU A 467 2.02 -12.24 15.08
CA GLU A 467 3.27 -11.56 14.73
C GLU A 467 4.48 -12.11 15.52
N SER A 468 4.35 -12.30 16.84
CA SER A 468 5.46 -12.82 17.65
C SER A 468 5.90 -14.22 17.22
N VAL A 469 4.93 -15.07 16.86
CA VAL A 469 5.18 -16.45 16.41
C VAL A 469 5.83 -16.44 15.03
N PHE A 470 5.31 -15.62 14.11
CA PHE A 470 5.88 -15.45 12.79
C PHE A 470 7.29 -14.90 12.84
N ASN A 471 7.53 -13.84 13.61
CA ASN A 471 8.84 -13.20 13.74
C ASN A 471 9.92 -14.17 14.23
N GLU A 472 9.61 -15.05 15.19
CA GLU A 472 10.54 -16.10 15.62
C GLU A 472 10.78 -17.13 14.51
N ALA A 473 9.71 -17.67 13.92
CA ALA A 473 9.81 -18.71 12.90
C ALA A 473 10.56 -18.21 11.65
N ILE A 474 10.26 -17.00 11.19
CA ILE A 474 10.91 -16.32 10.07
C ILE A 474 12.40 -16.17 10.33
N ARG A 475 12.81 -15.65 11.50
CA ARG A 475 14.23 -15.45 11.82
C ARG A 475 14.99 -16.77 11.87
N ARG A 476 14.41 -17.80 12.50
CA ARG A 476 14.99 -19.15 12.54
C ARG A 476 15.11 -19.78 11.16
N ASN A 477 14.04 -19.71 10.35
CA ASN A 477 14.02 -20.27 9.01
C ASN A 477 15.02 -19.56 8.08
N ILE A 478 15.01 -18.23 8.03
CA ILE A 478 15.93 -17.45 7.20
C ILE A 478 17.38 -17.70 7.60
N TYR A 479 17.66 -17.78 8.90
CA TYR A 479 18.99 -18.13 9.39
C TYR A 479 19.41 -19.53 8.93
N ALA A 480 18.56 -20.54 9.14
CA ALA A 480 18.83 -21.92 8.75
C ALA A 480 19.06 -22.02 7.24
N ASP A 481 18.16 -21.45 6.43
CA ASP A 481 18.25 -21.44 4.97
C ASP A 481 19.55 -20.75 4.49
N LEU A 482 19.91 -19.60 5.06
CA LEU A 482 21.14 -18.89 4.71
C LEU A 482 22.39 -19.68 5.11
N GLN A 483 22.43 -20.22 6.33
CA GLN A 483 23.60 -20.95 6.82
C GLN A 483 23.77 -22.28 6.11
N ASP A 484 22.70 -23.03 5.87
CA ASP A 484 22.75 -24.28 5.11
C ASP A 484 23.20 -24.00 3.67
N PHE A 485 22.73 -22.90 3.08
CA PHE A 485 23.20 -22.48 1.77
C PHE A 485 24.71 -22.20 1.75
N VAL A 486 25.24 -21.36 2.63
CA VAL A 486 26.65 -20.96 2.59
C VAL A 486 27.63 -22.00 3.15
N GLN A 487 27.19 -22.82 4.11
CA GLN A 487 28.03 -23.85 4.74
C GLN A 487 27.95 -25.20 4.02
N ILE A 488 26.80 -25.57 3.46
CA ILE A 488 26.58 -26.90 2.84
C ILE A 488 26.44 -26.78 1.33
N VAL A 489 25.46 -26.01 0.82
CA VAL A 489 25.13 -25.97 -0.62
C VAL A 489 26.28 -25.40 -1.45
N LEU A 490 26.96 -24.35 -0.97
CA LEU A 490 28.09 -23.74 -1.67
C LEU A 490 29.37 -24.59 -1.69
N ARG A 491 29.46 -25.70 -0.91
CA ARG A 491 30.64 -26.58 -0.90
C ARG A 491 30.94 -27.17 -2.27
N GLU A 492 29.93 -27.70 -2.95
CA GLU A 492 30.11 -28.36 -4.24
C GLU A 492 30.48 -27.36 -5.36
N PRO A 493 29.79 -26.21 -5.53
CA PRO A 493 30.25 -25.15 -6.43
C PRO A 493 31.69 -24.70 -6.13
N LEU A 494 32.05 -24.51 -4.86
CA LEU A 494 33.39 -24.10 -4.45
C LEU A 494 34.43 -25.17 -4.80
N ARG A 495 34.19 -26.44 -4.49
CA ARG A 495 35.06 -27.57 -4.84
C ARG A 495 35.35 -27.62 -6.33
N GLN A 496 34.32 -27.46 -7.16
CA GLN A 496 34.48 -27.47 -8.61
C GLN A 496 35.32 -26.30 -9.11
N THR A 497 35.15 -25.10 -8.54
CA THR A 497 35.95 -23.92 -8.91
C THR A 497 37.41 -24.06 -8.50
N VAL A 498 37.69 -24.63 -7.32
CA VAL A 498 39.05 -24.96 -6.86
C VAL A 498 39.69 -25.99 -7.80
N LYS A 499 38.99 -27.11 -8.06
CA LYS A 499 39.47 -28.18 -8.95
C LYS A 499 39.75 -27.68 -10.37
N LYS A 500 38.87 -26.84 -10.92
CA LYS A 500 38.99 -26.26 -12.27
C LYS A 500 39.84 -24.98 -12.31
N LYS A 501 40.42 -24.55 -11.19
CA LYS A 501 41.24 -23.33 -11.03
C LYS A 501 40.56 -22.04 -11.52
N LYS A 502 39.26 -21.88 -11.25
CA LYS A 502 38.46 -20.69 -11.60
C LYS A 502 38.57 -19.63 -10.49
N THR A 503 39.63 -18.82 -10.55
CA THR A 503 40.01 -17.87 -9.49
C THR A 503 38.94 -16.82 -9.18
N LEU A 504 38.30 -16.24 -10.21
CA LEU A 504 37.27 -15.20 -10.03
C LEU A 504 36.01 -15.76 -9.35
N ILE A 505 35.47 -16.87 -9.86
CA ILE A 505 34.28 -17.52 -9.27
C ILE A 505 34.59 -17.99 -7.84
N LYS A 506 35.79 -18.55 -7.60
CA LYS A 506 36.25 -18.92 -6.26
C LYS A 506 36.23 -17.70 -5.33
N SER A 507 36.79 -16.56 -5.77
CA SER A 507 36.82 -15.33 -4.98
C SER A 507 35.41 -14.86 -4.61
N ILE A 508 34.46 -14.87 -5.54
CA ILE A 508 33.06 -14.47 -5.27
C ILE A 508 32.40 -15.45 -4.28
N LEU A 509 32.51 -16.76 -4.51
CA LEU A 509 31.92 -17.78 -3.63
C LEU A 509 32.51 -17.74 -2.21
N THR A 510 33.82 -17.53 -2.08
CA THR A 510 34.47 -17.33 -0.78
C THR A 510 33.98 -16.04 -0.12
N SER A 511 33.88 -14.93 -0.88
CA SER A 511 33.35 -13.67 -0.35
C SER A 511 31.92 -13.81 0.19
N ILE A 512 31.05 -14.55 -0.52
CA ILE A 512 29.68 -14.84 -0.08
C ILE A 512 29.70 -15.57 1.27
N ARG A 513 30.55 -16.60 1.40
CA ARG A 513 30.70 -17.36 2.66
C ARG A 513 31.20 -16.45 3.77
N ASP A 514 32.31 -15.75 3.55
CA ASP A 514 32.95 -14.90 4.56
C ASP A 514 32.05 -13.75 5.06
N THR A 515 31.12 -13.28 4.23
CA THR A 515 30.21 -12.17 4.58
C THR A 515 29.19 -12.56 5.66
N CYS A 516 28.71 -13.81 5.66
CA CYS A 516 27.54 -14.20 6.45
C CYS A 516 27.66 -15.53 7.18
N VAL A 517 28.75 -16.28 7.00
CA VAL A 517 28.92 -17.58 7.65
C VAL A 517 29.09 -17.45 9.17
N ASP A 518 28.32 -18.24 9.91
CA ASP A 518 28.51 -18.43 11.35
C ASP A 518 28.87 -19.89 11.65
N TRP A 519 30.17 -20.16 11.78
CA TRP A 519 30.66 -21.49 12.10
C TRP A 519 30.40 -21.82 13.57
N MET A 520 29.92 -23.05 13.85
CA MET A 520 29.65 -23.49 15.22
C MET A 520 30.85 -23.35 16.18
N ARG A 521 32.08 -23.48 15.66
CA ARG A 521 33.34 -23.32 16.43
C ARG A 521 34.00 -21.95 16.23
N GLY A 522 33.33 -21.00 15.57
CA GLY A 522 33.86 -19.68 15.24
C GLY A 522 34.96 -19.66 14.15
N MET A 523 35.35 -20.82 13.61
CA MET A 523 36.38 -20.93 12.58
C MET A 523 35.95 -21.90 11.48
N GLU A 524 36.38 -21.62 10.24
CA GLU A 524 36.13 -22.49 9.09
C GLU A 524 36.82 -23.85 9.26
N PRO A 525 36.13 -24.98 8.97
CA PRO A 525 36.75 -26.30 8.98
C PRO A 525 37.89 -26.43 7.97
N THR A 526 39.13 -26.37 8.44
CA THR A 526 40.34 -26.48 7.58
C THR A 526 40.53 -27.86 6.96
N ASP A 527 39.84 -28.87 7.49
CA ASP A 527 39.88 -30.26 7.03
C ASP A 527 38.86 -30.57 5.92
N ASP A 528 38.01 -29.61 5.51
CA ASP A 528 37.04 -29.80 4.43
C ASP A 528 37.74 -30.15 3.09
N PRO A 529 37.50 -31.34 2.51
CA PRO A 529 38.05 -31.73 1.21
C PRO A 529 37.72 -30.75 0.08
N CYS A 530 36.58 -30.05 0.18
CA CYS A 530 36.13 -29.10 -0.84
C CYS A 530 37.09 -27.92 -1.00
N LEU A 531 37.75 -27.48 0.07
CA LEU A 531 38.75 -26.41 0.03
C LEU A 531 40.00 -26.79 -0.77
N LYS A 532 40.28 -28.10 -0.87
CA LYS A 532 41.37 -28.69 -1.68
C LYS A 532 40.90 -29.12 -3.08
N GLY A 533 39.61 -29.02 -3.38
CA GLY A 533 39.02 -29.48 -4.64
C GLY A 533 38.76 -31.00 -4.71
N GLU A 534 38.90 -31.69 -3.58
CA GLU A 534 38.72 -33.14 -3.44
C GLU A 534 37.27 -33.47 -3.12
N LYS A 535 36.80 -34.66 -3.53
CA LYS A 535 35.45 -35.14 -3.19
C LYS A 535 35.41 -35.57 -1.72
N ASP A 536 34.22 -35.57 -1.15
CA ASP A 536 33.97 -36.12 0.17
C ASP A 536 34.43 -37.61 0.24
N PRO A 537 34.98 -38.05 1.38
CA PRO A 537 35.40 -39.43 1.56
C PRO A 537 34.20 -40.38 1.47
N LYS A 538 34.44 -41.67 1.24
CA LYS A 538 33.36 -42.67 1.14
C LYS A 538 32.49 -42.76 2.41
N SER A 539 33.04 -42.36 3.57
CA SER A 539 32.33 -42.24 4.85
C SER A 539 31.47 -40.97 4.98
N GLY A 540 31.54 -40.05 4.01
CA GLY A 540 30.92 -38.73 4.06
C GLY A 540 31.75 -37.70 4.83
N TYR A 541 31.46 -36.41 4.59
CA TYR A 541 31.94 -35.29 5.40
C TYR A 541 30.71 -34.49 5.85
N GLN A 542 30.56 -34.28 7.15
CA GLN A 542 29.40 -33.60 7.73
C GLN A 542 29.82 -32.31 8.42
N ILE A 543 29.08 -31.25 8.14
CA ILE A 543 29.20 -29.96 8.82
C ILE A 543 27.97 -29.78 9.70
N HIS A 544 28.18 -29.55 10.99
CA HIS A 544 27.10 -29.18 11.90
C HIS A 544 26.87 -27.67 11.82
N VAL A 545 25.76 -27.29 11.19
CA VAL A 545 25.35 -25.90 11.04
C VAL A 545 24.58 -25.47 12.30
N PRO A 546 24.92 -24.33 12.93
CA PRO A 546 24.17 -23.85 14.09
C PRO A 546 22.74 -23.44 13.68
N ARG A 547 21.84 -23.35 14.67
CA ARG A 547 20.50 -22.78 14.52
C ARG A 547 20.33 -21.63 15.50
N ARG A 548 20.04 -20.43 14.98
CA ARG A 548 19.85 -19.20 15.77
C ARG A 548 18.54 -18.52 15.40
N ASN A 549 18.04 -17.71 16.32
CA ASN A 549 16.84 -16.91 16.14
C ASN A 549 17.22 -15.46 15.74
N VAL A 550 17.88 -15.29 14.59
CA VAL A 550 18.30 -13.98 14.11
C VAL A 550 18.45 -13.99 12.58
N GLY A 551 17.92 -12.98 11.89
CA GLY A 551 18.14 -12.80 10.46
C GLY A 551 19.52 -12.20 10.14
N PRO A 552 19.97 -12.24 8.87
CA PRO A 552 21.13 -11.46 8.43
C PRO A 552 20.85 -9.95 8.52
N SER A 553 21.90 -9.12 8.62
CA SER A 553 21.74 -7.68 8.44
C SER A 553 21.33 -7.34 6.99
N SER A 554 20.75 -6.15 6.78
CA SER A 554 20.35 -5.71 5.43
C SER A 554 21.55 -5.70 4.48
N THR A 555 22.72 -5.27 4.95
CA THR A 555 23.98 -5.30 4.20
C THR A 555 24.45 -6.71 3.87
N GLN A 556 24.41 -7.65 4.82
CA GLN A 556 24.77 -9.05 4.56
C GLN A 556 23.89 -9.65 3.46
N LEU A 557 22.57 -9.47 3.58
CA LEU A 557 21.62 -10.00 2.62
C LEU A 557 21.80 -9.36 1.24
N TYR A 558 21.98 -8.04 1.17
CA TYR A 558 22.25 -7.33 -0.08
C TYR A 558 23.52 -7.81 -0.76
N MET A 559 24.63 -7.92 -0.02
CA MET A 559 25.93 -8.34 -0.54
C MET A 559 25.88 -9.79 -1.06
N VAL A 560 25.29 -10.71 -0.28
CA VAL A 560 25.13 -12.12 -0.69
C VAL A 560 24.29 -12.21 -1.96
N ARG A 561 23.13 -11.56 -2.00
CA ARG A 561 22.23 -11.58 -3.16
C ARG A 561 22.90 -10.98 -4.40
N THR A 562 23.54 -9.83 -4.28
CA THR A 562 24.23 -9.14 -5.39
C THR A 562 25.39 -9.96 -5.95
N MET A 563 26.19 -10.58 -5.07
CA MET A 563 27.28 -11.46 -5.49
C MET A 563 26.77 -12.72 -6.17
N LEU A 564 25.71 -13.34 -5.66
CA LEU A 564 25.04 -14.49 -6.28
C LEU A 564 24.46 -14.14 -7.65
N GLU A 565 23.80 -12.99 -7.75
CA GLU A 565 23.24 -12.47 -8.98
C GLU A 565 24.31 -12.35 -10.07
N SER A 566 25.51 -11.85 -9.71
CA SER A 566 26.64 -11.74 -10.64
C SER A 566 27.12 -13.09 -11.20
N LEU A 567 26.93 -14.19 -10.46
CA LEU A 567 27.29 -15.55 -10.89
C LEU A 567 26.23 -16.14 -11.83
N ILE A 568 24.95 -15.85 -11.59
CA ILE A 568 23.83 -16.37 -12.37
C ILE A 568 23.52 -15.52 -13.60
N ALA A 569 23.95 -14.26 -13.64
CA ALA A 569 23.64 -13.33 -14.72
C ALA A 569 24.15 -13.81 -16.08
N ASP A 570 23.27 -13.78 -17.08
CA ASP A 570 23.59 -14.09 -18.47
C ASP A 570 24.05 -12.87 -19.28
N ARG A 571 24.26 -11.73 -18.63
CA ARG A 571 24.70 -10.47 -19.24
C ARG A 571 26.17 -10.54 -19.66
N GLY A 572 26.42 -11.26 -20.75
CA GLY A 572 27.51 -10.98 -21.67
C GLY A 572 26.90 -10.32 -22.89
N GLY A 573 27.39 -9.13 -23.29
CA GLY A 573 27.01 -8.56 -24.58
C GLY A 573 27.22 -9.57 -25.72
N PRO A 574 26.65 -9.37 -26.91
CA PRO A 574 26.71 -10.32 -28.04
C PRO A 574 28.14 -10.73 -28.50
N SER A 575 29.18 -10.09 -27.96
CA SER A 575 30.60 -10.40 -28.17
C SER A 575 31.34 -10.98 -26.94
N SER A 576 30.72 -11.06 -25.75
CA SER A 576 31.30 -11.72 -24.57
C SER A 576 31.13 -13.23 -24.68
N LYS A 577 32.17 -13.90 -25.19
CA LYS A 577 32.14 -15.35 -25.43
C LYS A 577 32.13 -16.20 -24.14
N LYS A 578 32.31 -15.61 -22.94
CA LYS A 578 32.34 -16.33 -21.64
C LYS A 578 31.70 -15.50 -20.52
N THR A 579 30.47 -15.83 -20.13
CA THR A 579 29.84 -15.33 -18.90
C THR A 579 30.23 -16.22 -17.72
N LEU A 580 30.19 -15.69 -16.48
CA LEU A 580 30.45 -16.50 -15.27
C LEU A 580 29.47 -17.67 -15.17
N ARG A 581 28.20 -17.45 -15.56
CA ARG A 581 27.18 -18.49 -15.65
C ARG A 581 27.61 -19.68 -16.51
N LYS A 582 28.09 -19.44 -17.74
CA LYS A 582 28.54 -20.51 -18.67
C LYS A 582 29.73 -21.32 -18.14
N GLU A 583 30.41 -20.80 -17.13
CA GLU A 583 31.54 -21.45 -16.48
C GLU A 583 31.12 -22.31 -15.27
N MET A 584 29.89 -22.20 -14.80
CA MET A 584 29.38 -22.99 -13.69
C MET A 584 28.65 -24.25 -14.16
N ASP A 585 28.55 -25.24 -13.27
CA ASP A 585 27.80 -26.46 -13.53
C ASP A 585 26.28 -26.21 -13.43
N GLY A 586 25.50 -26.94 -14.22
CA GLY A 586 24.04 -26.75 -14.28
C GLY A 586 23.35 -26.97 -12.92
N MET A 587 23.75 -27.97 -12.14
CA MET A 587 23.13 -28.23 -10.83
C MET A 587 23.50 -27.14 -9.81
N ALA A 588 24.74 -26.62 -9.89
CA ALA A 588 25.17 -25.49 -9.08
C ALA A 588 24.32 -24.26 -9.40
N LEU A 589 24.14 -23.93 -10.69
CA LEU A 589 23.32 -22.79 -11.12
C LEU A 589 21.88 -22.88 -10.65
N THR A 590 21.23 -24.05 -10.73
CA THR A 590 19.87 -24.24 -10.22
C THR A 590 19.78 -23.97 -8.73
N SER A 591 20.79 -24.40 -7.96
CA SER A 591 20.82 -24.18 -6.51
C SER A 591 21.02 -22.69 -6.16
N LEU A 592 21.90 -22.00 -6.89
CA LEU A 592 22.11 -20.55 -6.71
C LEU A 592 20.85 -19.74 -7.09
N ASP A 593 20.22 -20.07 -8.22
CA ASP A 593 19.00 -19.42 -8.70
C ASP A 593 17.82 -19.66 -7.75
N GLY A 594 17.69 -20.87 -7.21
CA GLY A 594 16.66 -21.21 -6.22
C GLY A 594 16.79 -20.35 -4.96
N PHE A 595 17.98 -20.29 -4.37
CA PHE A 595 18.23 -19.45 -3.18
C PHE A 595 18.07 -17.95 -3.49
N HIS A 596 18.54 -17.48 -4.64
CA HIS A 596 18.40 -16.09 -5.05
C HIS A 596 16.93 -15.69 -5.20
N LYS A 597 16.06 -16.56 -5.73
CA LYS A 597 14.62 -16.29 -5.83
C LYS A 597 13.92 -16.32 -4.47
N GLN A 598 14.21 -17.31 -3.64
CA GLN A 598 13.59 -17.43 -2.31
C GLN A 598 13.98 -16.26 -1.40
N SER A 599 15.26 -15.88 -1.39
CA SER A 599 15.78 -14.80 -0.53
C SER A 599 15.31 -13.40 -0.92
N PHE A 600 14.55 -13.24 -2.01
CA PHE A 600 13.94 -11.97 -2.39
C PHE A 600 12.95 -11.47 -1.33
N PHE A 601 12.17 -12.39 -0.75
CA PHE A 601 11.13 -12.07 0.22
C PHE A 601 11.66 -11.90 1.66
N TYR A 602 12.95 -12.16 1.90
CA TYR A 602 13.50 -12.18 3.26
C TYR A 602 13.44 -10.82 3.94
N THR A 603 13.72 -9.72 3.22
CA THR A 603 13.62 -8.38 3.80
C THR A 603 12.18 -8.05 4.21
N HIS A 604 11.19 -8.40 3.38
CA HIS A 604 9.77 -8.19 3.69
C HIS A 604 9.33 -9.01 4.91
N LEU A 605 9.77 -10.26 5.01
CA LEU A 605 9.44 -11.15 6.12
C LEU A 605 10.15 -10.75 7.41
N LEU A 606 11.41 -10.33 7.36
CA LEU A 606 12.13 -9.82 8.55
C LEU A 606 11.49 -8.54 9.07
N ASN A 607 10.90 -7.73 8.19
CA ASN A 607 10.11 -6.54 8.50
C ASN A 607 8.60 -6.82 8.41
N PHE A 608 8.15 -7.94 8.97
CA PHE A 608 6.78 -8.45 8.83
C PHE A 608 5.71 -7.41 9.20
N SER A 609 5.86 -6.70 10.31
CA SER A 609 4.88 -5.71 10.81
C SER A 609 4.63 -4.59 9.78
N GLU A 610 5.70 -3.98 9.26
CA GLU A 610 5.60 -2.94 8.22
C GLU A 610 5.07 -3.50 6.90
N THR A 611 5.53 -4.68 6.49
CA THR A 611 5.04 -5.32 5.27
C THR A 611 3.54 -5.60 5.37
N LEU A 612 3.07 -6.09 6.53
CA LEU A 612 1.67 -6.35 6.78
C LEU A 612 0.84 -5.06 6.67
N GLN A 613 1.30 -3.96 7.27
CA GLN A 613 0.63 -2.66 7.15
C GLN A 613 0.57 -2.18 5.69
N LYS A 614 1.69 -2.24 4.95
CA LYS A 614 1.73 -1.84 3.52
C LYS A 614 0.85 -2.71 2.63
N CYS A 615 0.70 -4.00 2.95
CA CYS A 615 -0.19 -4.90 2.21
C CYS A 615 -1.68 -4.65 2.47
N CYS A 616 -2.03 -3.92 3.54
CA CYS A 616 -3.40 -3.62 3.95
C CYS A 616 -3.75 -2.13 3.86
N ASP A 617 -2.89 -1.31 3.24
CA ASP A 617 -3.08 0.14 3.19
C ASP A 617 -4.26 0.53 2.27
N LEU A 618 -5.32 1.04 2.89
CA LEU A 618 -6.52 1.58 2.24
C LEU A 618 -6.72 3.08 2.54
N SER A 619 -5.68 3.75 3.07
CA SER A 619 -5.73 5.17 3.47
C SER A 619 -6.08 6.13 2.33
N GLN A 620 -5.75 5.76 1.09
CA GLN A 620 -5.92 6.63 -0.07
C GLN A 620 -7.40 6.79 -0.51
N LEU A 621 -8.34 6.03 0.07
CA LEU A 621 -9.76 6.14 -0.26
C LEU A 621 -10.41 7.46 0.23
N TRP A 622 -9.84 8.12 1.24
CA TRP A 622 -10.37 9.38 1.77
C TRP A 622 -9.75 10.62 1.11
N PHE A 623 -8.45 10.60 0.84
CA PHE A 623 -7.72 11.77 0.34
C PHE A 623 -8.21 12.18 -1.05
N ARG A 624 -8.25 13.50 -1.30
CA ARG A 624 -8.86 14.09 -2.50
C ARG A 624 -8.27 15.44 -2.91
N GLU A 625 -6.98 15.66 -2.64
CA GLU A 625 -6.32 16.95 -2.89
C GLU A 625 -6.19 17.27 -4.38
N PHE A 626 -6.08 16.25 -5.24
CA PHE A 626 -6.10 16.45 -6.68
C PHE A 626 -7.47 16.97 -7.12
N TYR A 627 -8.57 16.29 -6.79
CA TYR A 627 -9.90 16.78 -7.18
C TYR A 627 -10.23 18.15 -6.56
N LEU A 628 -9.77 18.46 -5.35
CA LEU A 628 -9.94 19.79 -4.75
C LEU A 628 -9.24 20.89 -5.57
N GLU A 629 -8.00 20.64 -6.01
CA GLU A 629 -7.27 21.58 -6.86
C GLU A 629 -7.99 21.81 -8.21
N LEU A 630 -8.61 20.78 -8.79
CA LEU A 630 -9.39 20.90 -10.04
C LEU A 630 -10.64 21.78 -9.89
N THR A 631 -11.20 21.92 -8.69
CA THR A 631 -12.34 22.83 -8.46
C THR A 631 -11.96 24.31 -8.58
N MET A 632 -10.67 24.62 -8.74
CA MET A 632 -10.14 25.98 -8.83
C MET A 632 -10.63 26.89 -7.69
N GLY A 633 -10.72 26.33 -6.47
CA GLY A 633 -11.11 27.02 -5.24
C GLY A 633 -12.61 27.23 -5.05
N GLN A 634 -13.46 26.58 -5.85
CA GLN A 634 -14.90 26.52 -5.58
C GLN A 634 -15.21 25.66 -4.37
N ARG A 635 -14.43 24.60 -4.13
CA ARG A 635 -14.53 23.74 -2.95
C ARG A 635 -13.29 23.93 -2.07
N ILE A 636 -13.50 24.11 -0.77
CA ILE A 636 -12.44 24.00 0.24
C ILE A 636 -12.27 22.55 0.70
N GLN A 637 -13.38 21.79 0.70
CA GLN A 637 -13.48 20.36 0.95
C GLN A 637 -14.77 19.84 0.29
N PHE A 638 -14.83 18.55 -0.05
CA PHE A 638 -16.04 17.88 -0.53
C PHE A 638 -16.92 17.42 0.63
N PRO A 639 -18.25 17.38 0.45
CA PRO A 639 -19.17 16.92 1.48
C PRO A 639 -19.12 15.39 1.67
N ILE A 640 -19.67 14.90 2.79
CA ILE A 640 -19.54 13.51 3.22
C ILE A 640 -20.15 12.50 2.25
N GLU A 641 -21.19 12.88 1.50
CA GLU A 641 -21.81 12.04 0.48
C GLU A 641 -20.90 11.72 -0.72
N MET A 642 -19.75 12.41 -0.84
CA MET A 642 -18.70 12.14 -1.83
C MET A 642 -17.49 11.42 -1.21
N SER A 643 -17.50 11.17 0.10
CA SER A 643 -16.39 10.54 0.81
C SER A 643 -16.53 9.02 0.80
N MET A 644 -15.57 8.29 0.25
CA MET A 644 -15.67 6.83 0.12
C MET A 644 -15.94 6.09 1.45
N PRO A 645 -15.24 6.38 2.56
CA PRO A 645 -15.56 5.74 3.83
C PRO A 645 -17.02 5.92 4.26
N TRP A 646 -17.57 7.12 4.07
CA TRP A 646 -18.97 7.39 4.40
C TRP A 646 -19.95 6.81 3.39
N ILE A 647 -19.68 6.89 2.08
CA ILE A 647 -20.52 6.27 1.04
C ILE A 647 -20.75 4.79 1.34
N LEU A 648 -19.69 4.06 1.71
CA LEU A 648 -19.77 2.64 2.03
C LEU A 648 -20.50 2.36 3.35
N THR A 649 -20.19 3.13 4.40
CA THR A 649 -20.83 3.01 5.71
C THR A 649 -22.33 3.31 5.64
N ASP A 650 -22.67 4.45 5.06
CA ASP A 650 -24.03 4.97 4.99
C ASP A 650 -24.94 4.07 4.15
N HIS A 651 -24.39 3.46 3.11
CA HIS A 651 -25.15 2.53 2.28
C HIS A 651 -25.68 1.32 3.07
N ILE A 652 -24.90 0.78 4.02
CA ILE A 652 -25.35 -0.32 4.89
C ILE A 652 -26.46 0.17 5.84
N LEU A 653 -26.32 1.38 6.39
CA LEU A 653 -27.30 1.96 7.30
C LEU A 653 -28.63 2.27 6.62
N GLU A 654 -28.59 2.76 5.37
CA GLU A 654 -29.77 3.10 4.58
C GLU A 654 -30.51 1.86 4.08
N THR A 655 -29.78 0.88 3.55
CA THR A 655 -30.36 -0.37 3.03
C THR A 655 -30.80 -1.33 4.14
N LYS A 656 -30.20 -1.23 5.33
CA LYS A 656 -30.46 -2.09 6.50
C LYS A 656 -30.18 -3.57 6.19
N GLU A 657 -29.24 -3.82 5.28
CA GLU A 657 -28.95 -5.14 4.73
C GLU A 657 -28.45 -6.11 5.82
N PRO A 658 -29.20 -7.19 6.16
CA PRO A 658 -28.86 -8.11 7.24
C PRO A 658 -27.53 -8.82 7.06
N SER A 659 -27.14 -9.11 5.81
CA SER A 659 -25.87 -9.76 5.50
C SER A 659 -24.67 -8.85 5.76
N MET A 660 -24.87 -7.52 5.72
CA MET A 660 -23.78 -6.53 5.79
C MET A 660 -23.67 -5.80 7.12
N MET A 661 -24.68 -5.91 7.99
CA MET A 661 -24.72 -5.18 9.27
C MET A 661 -23.53 -5.45 10.19
N GLU A 662 -22.97 -6.66 10.17
CA GLU A 662 -21.77 -7.02 10.96
C GLU A 662 -20.48 -6.41 10.40
N TYR A 663 -20.50 -5.92 9.16
CA TYR A 663 -19.33 -5.34 8.50
C TYR A 663 -19.27 -3.81 8.61
N VAL A 664 -20.31 -3.14 9.13
CA VAL A 664 -20.45 -1.68 9.06
C VAL A 664 -19.33 -0.89 9.76
N LEU A 665 -18.60 -1.51 10.71
CA LEU A 665 -17.47 -0.87 11.39
C LEU A 665 -16.17 -0.89 10.56
N TYR A 666 -16.01 -1.83 9.61
CA TYR A 666 -14.78 -1.91 8.81
C TYR A 666 -14.59 -0.72 7.85
N PRO A 667 -15.63 -0.20 7.16
CA PRO A 667 -15.50 1.03 6.38
C PRO A 667 -15.27 2.29 7.23
N LEU A 668 -15.80 2.33 8.47
CA LEU A 668 -15.51 3.42 9.41
C LEU A 668 -14.03 3.44 9.82
N ASP A 669 -13.39 2.28 9.90
CA ASP A 669 -11.96 2.19 10.21
C ASP A 669 -11.05 2.74 9.10
N LEU A 670 -11.53 2.94 7.88
CA LEU A 670 -10.75 3.63 6.85
C LEU A 670 -10.33 5.05 7.26
N TYR A 671 -11.07 5.68 8.18
CA TYR A 671 -10.66 6.94 8.77
C TYR A 671 -9.42 6.80 9.66
N ASN A 672 -9.23 5.66 10.34
CA ASN A 672 -8.01 5.39 11.11
C ASN A 672 -6.80 5.27 10.17
N ASP A 673 -6.94 4.54 9.05
CA ASP A 673 -5.87 4.44 8.04
C ASP A 673 -5.49 5.83 7.52
N SER A 674 -6.49 6.62 7.15
CA SER A 674 -6.31 7.97 6.59
C SER A 674 -5.71 8.93 7.61
N ALA A 675 -6.17 8.90 8.86
CA ALA A 675 -5.62 9.71 9.94
C ALA A 675 -4.17 9.34 10.27
N HIS A 676 -3.86 8.04 10.35
CA HIS A 676 -2.50 7.56 10.56
C HIS A 676 -1.58 8.05 9.43
N TYR A 677 -2.01 7.89 8.18
CA TYR A 677 -1.26 8.35 7.00
C TYR A 677 -1.04 9.87 7.00
N ALA A 678 -2.05 10.65 7.36
CA ALA A 678 -1.95 12.10 7.47
C ALA A 678 -0.91 12.55 8.52
N LEU A 679 -0.82 11.82 9.64
CA LEU A 679 0.10 12.12 10.74
C LEU A 679 1.54 11.64 10.48
N THR A 680 1.73 10.43 9.94
CA THR A 680 3.05 9.79 9.85
C THR A 680 3.73 9.98 8.49
N LYS A 681 2.95 9.90 7.40
CA LYS A 681 3.44 10.03 6.01
C LYS A 681 3.34 11.46 5.51
N PHE A 682 2.13 12.03 5.44
CA PHE A 682 1.98 13.41 4.97
C PHE A 682 2.51 14.44 5.97
N ARG A 683 2.43 14.14 7.27
CA ARG A 683 2.84 15.04 8.37
C ARG A 683 2.18 16.41 8.22
N LYS A 684 0.85 16.44 8.09
CA LYS A 684 0.05 17.67 7.95
C LYS A 684 -1.12 17.67 8.94
N GLN A 685 -1.15 18.68 9.80
CA GLN A 685 -2.19 18.85 10.82
C GLN A 685 -3.57 19.07 10.19
N PHE A 686 -3.69 19.98 9.21
CA PHE A 686 -4.98 20.31 8.61
C PHE A 686 -5.69 19.10 7.96
N LEU A 687 -4.93 18.12 7.44
CA LEU A 687 -5.52 16.89 6.90
C LEU A 687 -6.11 16.03 8.02
N TYR A 688 -5.41 15.91 9.16
CA TYR A 688 -5.95 15.22 10.33
C TYR A 688 -7.17 15.93 10.90
N ASP A 689 -7.12 17.26 11.01
CA ASP A 689 -8.24 18.08 11.51
C ASP A 689 -9.50 17.87 10.66
N GLU A 690 -9.35 17.75 9.34
CA GLU A 690 -10.45 17.46 8.42
C GLU A 690 -10.97 16.03 8.53
N VAL A 691 -10.09 15.02 8.66
CA VAL A 691 -10.50 13.63 8.93
C VAL A 691 -11.28 13.57 10.25
N GLU A 692 -10.78 14.23 11.30
CA GLU A 692 -11.41 14.27 12.62
C GLU A 692 -12.78 14.95 12.58
N ALA A 693 -12.90 16.09 11.90
CA ALA A 693 -14.16 16.79 11.72
C ALA A 693 -15.18 15.94 10.96
N GLU A 694 -14.74 15.22 9.92
CA GLU A 694 -15.59 14.32 9.14
C GLU A 694 -16.08 13.14 9.98
N VAL A 695 -15.17 12.49 10.72
CA VAL A 695 -15.51 11.39 11.64
C VAL A 695 -16.52 11.85 12.69
N ASN A 696 -16.35 13.02 13.29
CA ASN A 696 -17.29 13.54 14.29
C ASN A 696 -18.72 13.63 13.72
N LEU A 697 -18.87 14.19 12.51
CA LEU A 697 -20.17 14.32 11.85
C LEU A 697 -20.76 12.96 11.44
N CYS A 698 -19.95 12.11 10.80
CA CYS A 698 -20.36 10.80 10.31
C CYS A 698 -20.71 9.85 11.47
N PHE A 699 -19.95 9.89 12.57
CA PHE A 699 -20.19 9.04 13.73
C PHE A 699 -21.48 9.43 14.47
N ASP A 700 -21.78 10.72 14.59
CA ASP A 700 -23.06 11.17 15.13
C ASP A 700 -24.25 10.67 14.30
N GLN A 701 -24.14 10.71 12.96
CA GLN A 701 -25.15 10.17 12.05
C GLN A 701 -25.23 8.65 12.13
N PHE A 702 -24.09 7.96 12.22
CA PHE A 702 -24.00 6.50 12.39
C PHE A 702 -24.78 6.07 13.63
N VAL A 703 -24.49 6.66 14.80
CA VAL A 703 -25.16 6.32 16.06
C VAL A 703 -26.66 6.66 15.98
N TYR A 704 -27.05 7.77 15.35
CA TYR A 704 -28.45 8.13 15.15
C TYR A 704 -29.19 7.08 14.31
N LYS A 705 -28.72 6.81 13.08
CA LYS A 705 -29.35 5.87 12.14
C LYS A 705 -29.38 4.46 12.72
N LEU A 706 -28.28 4.02 13.33
CA LEU A 706 -28.18 2.71 13.96
C LEU A 706 -29.15 2.53 15.13
N SER A 707 -29.27 3.53 16.00
CA SER A 707 -30.17 3.42 17.14
C SER A 707 -31.64 3.43 16.72
N ASP A 708 -31.99 4.25 15.73
CA ASP A 708 -33.36 4.35 15.19
C ASP A 708 -33.79 3.04 14.52
N GLN A 709 -32.91 2.43 13.70
CA GLN A 709 -33.20 1.14 13.07
C GLN A 709 -33.31 0.01 14.09
N ILE A 710 -32.45 -0.04 15.11
CA ILE A 710 -32.49 -1.05 16.17
C ILE A 710 -33.81 -0.96 16.94
N PHE A 711 -34.18 0.26 17.37
CA PHE A 711 -35.43 0.47 18.10
C PHE A 711 -36.64 0.05 17.26
N THR A 712 -36.71 0.50 16.02
CA THR A 712 -37.79 0.17 15.09
C THR A 712 -37.89 -1.33 14.82
N TYR A 713 -36.75 -2.00 14.64
CA TYR A 713 -36.67 -3.45 14.44
C TYR A 713 -37.25 -4.23 15.62
N TYR A 714 -36.77 -3.98 16.84
CA TYR A 714 -37.26 -4.70 18.02
C TYR A 714 -38.71 -4.32 18.36
N LYS A 715 -39.15 -3.09 18.07
CA LYS A 715 -40.56 -2.70 18.20
C LYS A 715 -41.46 -3.48 17.25
N ALA A 716 -41.06 -3.63 15.98
CA ALA A 716 -41.78 -4.42 14.99
C ALA A 716 -41.79 -5.91 15.34
N GLN A 717 -40.66 -6.43 15.84
CA GLN A 717 -40.54 -7.80 16.31
C GLN A 717 -41.48 -8.08 17.49
N ALA A 718 -41.48 -7.21 18.51
CA ALA A 718 -42.40 -7.32 19.64
C ALA A 718 -43.87 -7.24 19.21
N ALA A 719 -44.21 -6.30 18.33
CA ALA A 719 -45.57 -6.19 17.77
C ALA A 719 -45.97 -7.46 17.01
N SER A 720 -45.05 -8.05 16.24
CA SER A 720 -45.29 -9.29 15.50
C SER A 720 -45.48 -10.50 16.41
N ILE A 721 -44.74 -10.59 17.53
CA ILE A 721 -44.87 -11.65 18.53
C ILE A 721 -46.21 -11.55 19.27
N MET A 722 -46.63 -10.33 19.59
CA MET A 722 -47.87 -10.07 20.34
C MET A 722 -49.13 -10.12 19.46
N LEU A 723 -49.00 -10.03 18.14
CA LEU A 723 -50.15 -10.07 17.22
C LEU A 723 -50.77 -11.48 17.20
N ASP A 724 -52.08 -11.55 17.39
CA ASP A 724 -52.80 -12.82 17.47
C ASP A 724 -52.64 -13.65 16.18
N LYS A 725 -52.33 -14.94 16.39
CA LYS A 725 -52.05 -15.87 15.28
C LYS A 725 -53.31 -16.22 14.50
N ARG A 726 -54.49 -16.25 15.13
CA ARG A 726 -55.76 -16.53 14.44
C ARG A 726 -56.13 -15.37 13.55
N PHE A 727 -56.01 -14.14 14.05
CA PHE A 727 -56.22 -12.93 13.28
C PHE A 727 -55.32 -12.88 12.03
N ARG A 728 -54.01 -13.18 12.17
CA ARG A 728 -53.11 -13.28 10.99
C ARG A 728 -53.59 -14.31 9.97
N ALA A 729 -54.07 -15.47 10.43
CA ALA A 729 -54.58 -16.52 9.54
C ALA A 729 -55.88 -16.11 8.84
N GLU A 730 -56.79 -15.43 9.53
CA GLU A 730 -58.01 -14.87 8.95
C GLU A 730 -57.72 -13.79 7.91
N CYS A 731 -56.78 -12.88 8.18
CA CYS A 731 -56.34 -11.89 7.19
C CYS A 731 -55.77 -12.57 5.94
N ALA A 732 -54.94 -13.61 6.12
CA ALA A 732 -54.37 -14.36 5.00
C ALA A 732 -55.45 -15.07 4.16
N GLN A 733 -56.51 -15.58 4.78
CA GLN A 733 -57.66 -16.16 4.06
C GLN A 733 -58.42 -15.13 3.20
N HIS A 734 -58.41 -13.86 3.62
CA HIS A 734 -58.99 -12.74 2.86
C HIS A 734 -57.99 -12.09 1.88
N GLY A 735 -56.83 -12.73 1.64
CA GLY A 735 -55.79 -12.22 0.74
C GLY A 735 -54.93 -11.09 1.33
N ILE A 736 -55.10 -10.76 2.61
CA ILE A 736 -54.32 -9.73 3.32
C ILE A 736 -53.18 -10.43 4.08
N GLN A 737 -52.00 -10.51 3.45
CA GLN A 737 -50.82 -11.02 4.13
C GLN A 737 -50.17 -9.93 4.99
N ILE A 738 -50.18 -10.14 6.31
CA ILE A 738 -49.41 -9.31 7.24
C ILE A 738 -47.97 -9.86 7.27
N PRO A 739 -46.97 -9.14 6.76
CA PRO A 739 -45.61 -9.65 6.71
C PRO A 739 -45.02 -9.84 8.11
N TYR A 740 -44.05 -10.75 8.21
CA TYR A 740 -43.16 -10.81 9.38
C TYR A 740 -42.02 -9.81 9.17
N PRO A 741 -41.50 -9.19 10.25
CA PRO A 741 -40.31 -8.35 10.13
C PRO A 741 -39.12 -9.22 9.68
N PRO A 742 -38.33 -8.78 8.68
CA PRO A 742 -37.16 -9.52 8.23
C PRO A 742 -36.11 -9.58 9.34
N ALA A 743 -35.47 -10.73 9.55
CA ALA A 743 -34.43 -10.88 10.56
C ALA A 743 -33.20 -10.02 10.25
N ASN A 744 -32.53 -9.51 11.28
CA ASN A 744 -31.33 -8.68 11.15
C ASN A 744 -30.29 -8.99 12.24
N ARG A 745 -29.03 -8.58 12.03
CA ARG A 745 -27.85 -8.94 12.84
C ARG A 745 -27.28 -7.74 13.60
N TYR A 746 -28.06 -7.18 14.53
CA TYR A 746 -27.62 -6.05 15.38
C TYR A 746 -26.88 -6.48 16.65
N GLU A 747 -26.92 -7.77 17.01
CA GLU A 747 -26.42 -8.25 18.30
C GLU A 747 -24.92 -8.02 18.50
N THR A 748 -24.12 -8.17 17.45
CA THR A 748 -22.67 -7.94 17.51
C THR A 748 -22.34 -6.47 17.75
N LEU A 749 -23.05 -5.56 17.08
CA LEU A 749 -22.94 -4.10 17.27
C LEU A 749 -23.38 -3.68 18.67
N LEU A 750 -24.47 -4.24 19.19
CA LEU A 750 -24.95 -3.99 20.55
C LEU A 750 -23.96 -4.45 21.63
N LYS A 751 -23.04 -5.37 21.32
CA LYS A 751 -22.02 -5.85 22.26
C LYS A 751 -20.73 -5.02 22.23
N GLN A 752 -20.58 -4.06 21.32
CA GLN A 752 -19.38 -3.23 21.23
C GLN A 752 -19.31 -2.23 22.39
N ARG A 753 -18.23 -2.28 23.17
CA ARG A 753 -17.95 -1.48 24.37
C ARG A 753 -16.76 -0.54 24.22
N HIS A 754 -15.87 -0.77 23.26
CA HIS A 754 -14.63 -0.01 23.14
C HIS A 754 -14.13 0.14 21.69
N VAL A 755 -15.01 0.56 20.79
CA VAL A 755 -14.68 0.85 19.38
C VAL A 755 -13.52 1.85 19.30
N GLN A 756 -12.45 1.48 18.63
CA GLN A 756 -11.20 2.21 18.47
C GLN A 756 -11.26 3.10 17.22
N ILE A 757 -11.50 4.40 17.42
CA ILE A 757 -11.59 5.36 16.31
C ILE A 757 -10.81 6.63 16.64
N LEU A 758 -9.90 7.01 15.75
CA LEU A 758 -8.97 8.14 15.88
C LEU A 758 -8.24 8.21 17.24
N GLY A 759 -7.87 7.04 17.79
CA GLY A 759 -7.23 6.91 19.10
C GLY A 759 -8.18 6.99 20.31
N ARG A 760 -9.49 7.14 20.10
CA ARG A 760 -10.50 7.07 21.16
C ARG A 760 -11.00 5.65 21.31
N SER A 761 -11.38 5.30 22.54
CA SER A 761 -12.16 4.10 22.85
C SER A 761 -13.62 4.50 23.11
N VAL A 762 -14.52 4.08 22.23
CA VAL A 762 -15.94 4.51 22.23
C VAL A 762 -16.86 3.37 22.62
N ASP A 763 -17.65 3.58 23.67
CA ASP A 763 -18.70 2.65 24.11
C ASP A 763 -19.97 2.82 23.27
N LEU A 764 -20.01 2.08 22.16
CA LEU A 764 -21.15 2.10 21.24
C LEU A 764 -22.44 1.59 21.91
N ASN A 765 -22.35 0.55 22.75
CA ASN A 765 -23.50 0.05 23.52
C ASN A 765 -24.13 1.15 24.38
N ARG A 766 -23.32 1.92 25.09
CA ARG A 766 -23.79 3.05 25.91
C ARG A 766 -24.51 4.09 25.07
N LEU A 767 -23.94 4.49 23.93
CA LEU A 767 -24.53 5.50 23.05
C LEU A 767 -25.87 5.04 22.46
N ILE A 768 -25.95 3.78 22.02
CA ILE A 768 -27.20 3.17 21.53
C ILE A 768 -28.24 3.12 22.65
N THR A 769 -27.84 2.69 23.86
CA THR A 769 -28.74 2.56 25.01
C THR A 769 -29.39 3.90 25.39
N GLN A 770 -28.64 5.00 25.37
CA GLN A 770 -29.16 6.34 25.65
C GLN A 770 -30.28 6.73 24.67
N ARG A 771 -30.10 6.46 23.37
CA ARG A 771 -31.09 6.77 22.33
C ARG A 771 -32.31 5.86 22.40
N ILE A 772 -32.10 4.55 22.60
CA ILE A 772 -33.20 3.58 22.78
C ILE A 772 -34.04 3.94 24.02
N SER A 773 -33.40 4.32 25.12
CA SER A 773 -34.11 4.75 26.34
C SER A 773 -35.03 5.95 26.07
N THR A 774 -34.52 6.94 25.33
CA THR A 774 -35.30 8.11 24.91
C THR A 774 -36.46 7.73 23.98
N ALA A 775 -36.23 6.82 23.02
CA ALA A 775 -37.26 6.34 22.11
C ALA A 775 -38.36 5.54 22.82
N MET A 776 -37.99 4.75 23.84
CA MET A 776 -38.93 4.05 24.72
C MET A 776 -39.79 5.03 25.51
N GLN A 777 -39.19 6.04 26.15
CA GLN A 777 -39.92 7.08 26.87
C GLN A 777 -40.90 7.80 25.96
N LYS A 778 -40.45 8.25 24.77
CA LYS A 778 -41.30 8.89 23.76
C LYS A 778 -42.46 8.00 23.32
N SER A 779 -42.22 6.69 23.17
CA SER A 779 -43.28 5.73 22.81
C SER A 779 -44.33 5.56 23.91
N LEU A 780 -43.91 5.57 25.19
CA LEU A 780 -44.82 5.55 26.33
C LEU A 780 -45.61 6.86 26.45
N GLU A 781 -44.95 8.00 26.27
CA GLU A 781 -45.57 9.33 26.25
C GLU A 781 -46.59 9.47 25.11
N LEU A 782 -46.36 8.87 23.95
CA LEU A 782 -47.34 8.82 22.85
C LEU A 782 -48.54 7.93 23.18
N GLN A 783 -48.35 6.86 23.95
CA GLN A 783 -49.44 5.94 24.29
C GLN A 783 -50.40 6.54 25.32
N VAL A 784 -49.91 7.25 26.36
CA VAL A 784 -50.76 7.78 27.43
C VAL A 784 -51.91 8.68 26.92
N PRO A 785 -51.68 9.69 26.05
CA PRO A 785 -52.73 10.52 25.45
C PRO A 785 -53.62 9.73 24.48
N CYS A 786 -53.06 8.81 23.70
CA CYS A 786 -53.82 7.95 22.81
C CYS A 786 -54.79 7.06 23.58
N THR A 787 -54.39 6.52 24.73
CA THR A 787 -55.28 5.75 25.62
C THR A 787 -56.37 6.64 26.20
N VAL A 788 -56.06 7.87 26.62
CA VAL A 788 -57.07 8.85 27.09
C VAL A 788 -58.07 9.17 25.97
N LEU A 789 -57.61 9.44 24.75
CA LEU A 789 -58.47 9.69 23.59
C LEU A 789 -59.32 8.47 23.23
N TYR A 790 -58.75 7.27 23.23
CA TYR A 790 -59.47 6.02 22.95
C TYR A 790 -60.53 5.71 24.02
N HIS A 791 -60.22 5.96 25.29
CA HIS A 791 -61.17 5.80 26.39
C HIS A 791 -62.30 6.85 26.31
N THR A 792 -61.98 8.08 25.90
CA THR A 792 -62.97 9.14 25.67
C THR A 792 -63.88 8.79 24.49
N TYR A 793 -63.33 8.27 23.39
CA TYR A 793 -64.08 7.82 22.21
C TYR A 793 -64.97 6.60 22.48
N LEU A 794 -64.47 5.59 23.21
CA LEU A 794 -65.24 4.42 23.62
C LEU A 794 -66.37 4.80 24.60
N CYS A 795 -66.13 5.71 25.55
CA CYS A 795 -67.18 6.23 26.43
C CYS A 795 -68.27 7.00 25.67
N SER A 796 -67.96 7.63 24.54
CA SER A 796 -68.96 8.28 23.67
C SER A 796 -69.68 7.33 22.70
N CYS A 797 -69.18 6.11 22.47
CA CYS A 797 -69.74 5.14 21.52
C CYS A 797 -70.53 3.99 22.17
N VAL A 798 -70.73 3.97 23.49
CA VAL A 798 -71.68 3.04 24.13
C VAL A 798 -73.11 3.59 23.96
N PRO A 799 -74.01 2.91 23.24
CA PRO A 799 -75.42 3.30 23.21
C PRO A 799 -76.03 3.07 24.59
N ARG A 800 -76.62 4.12 25.17
CA ARG A 800 -77.58 3.98 26.29
C ARG A 800 -78.82 3.24 25.77
N SER A 801 -78.79 1.91 25.70
CA SER A 801 -79.98 1.13 25.36
C SER A 801 -80.03 -0.23 26.05
N TRP A 802 -79.70 -0.29 27.35
CA TRP A 802 -80.02 -1.44 28.22
C TRP A 802 -80.37 -0.94 29.63
N ALA A 803 -81.49 -0.23 29.74
CA ALA A 803 -82.17 0.03 31.01
C ALA A 803 -83.67 0.21 30.73
N GLY A 804 -84.41 -0.90 30.75
CA GLY A 804 -85.86 -0.88 30.57
C GLY A 804 -86.47 -2.21 30.16
N LEU A 805 -86.27 -3.27 30.97
CA LEU A 805 -87.20 -4.36 31.32
C LEU A 805 -86.43 -5.53 31.94
#